data_AF-A0A7W0ZYC2-F1
#
_entry.id   AF-A0A7W0ZYC2-F1
#
_cell.length_a   1.000
_cell.length_b   1.000
_cell.length_c   1.000
_cell.angle_alpha   90.00
_cell.angle_beta   90.00
_cell.angle_gamma   90.00
#
_symmetry.space_group_name_H-M   'P 1'
#
loop_
_entity.id
_entity.type
_entity.pdbx_description
1 polymer ?
#
loop_
_entity_poly.entity_id
_entity_poly.type
_entity_poly.pdbx_seq_one_letter_code
_entity_poly.pdbx_strand_id
1 'polypeptide(L)'
;MTKPAHEKGQDPQQDVEAPVRGPRAGGDAEMLNDRPNEYTAARLINEVLKGQGSVDQLPELMTGLDDVQKKAFLKDSVNKLKAVPGDVALRCLEILGATAPATLRIVLGTSEAVTPAALHEWFARQSGDSLASVDDALFAKLKAASPAKLLTAMPSMSLHLTSLPKHAGFVRWFVETTEPGVCAQLMALAMSPDLAATLDKLHLWSPWIAHLRPTHATVALMDTLRANAIKDPDALSTLNKVISPRAKMTDDQRKADETTHTGDVRTEITSKPTVQSLLEAVAREGQLDTKDATALVATLKKLNASADDLLAVSEVGGVSKTELLPVLLHAPGLTAQHLSAFLTRAGTGVDMLADAKTRKAVRAAMPDLRIQDVLVTIEADRVHDLLVHNDGLASWFLETATAKDLLWFCASQVGTAAKATRLAGAKRGWGWVNELTSLAQGEDTMLRVLAINCPDAKAKAYIRDVLIADSKYTDAVVDKTSQPMDERAKHGQGGRLVDAMEGTGDELFARLGDLEEAKRVKLGQSDESAESIGKRLRPEDFGRAARFLDLTFRRTVLASPGPAAATVAYLDTRPHAEQLATLRESTLVKRAAEEVHANLLVVFPALMEPAVLAGALQRDEHLMRKLIEGSDPDLVVELISRDPVLPIAEKIFDKYPGIASRLPRYKHMTKEARAGIDRLASRAEADSNALYTFNDVKSGDVETDADAREQGKRLEKVEGKTLVEAIESLGKKNEKEKERINDVRDAKTHRAEWKEEREVAEVDALSVLRQHKAEVPALMSDRTQRPVVEKLSAMVDLPPNVAMPWIDDAQLLGMPNALRWWMTYRDRTILLHALATNTQARAIVCGALNSNTMGALRWVQDLPKGGALDEAERKTLDLMRPLVRDADAKRFLFEDRFGFPSPTEYDGKTLDHLWDIVARLPPGHILQERIKSISAPALKDEATGMYGEGSGSVMIDDDVRPGLKEDTMYPEDMHGWYTAEQMKTTYGYDDARMASLQMENRIVSKLIGGKVHYHLVEQKPDLFLQVVLHEIGHSVDEALGKHTPPVFDFARWHSYSDATFDQWAAEMGGWDKVSGADKKAIREIWIDATRGKTAVDKLVPEDHPAMSKEYEKKGVGIVKQARAGQTMAYEDRVQIGDRVFVAGSYPDVWSSVSADAALSAPSVYSLYAPAEYFAESYVEYYKGLDGTPGSQAKKGGALPGPVKQWFDANVDKIKYDPARFKGGASDHGSDQPAKVAGNDSKQAATT
;
A
#
# COMPACT_ATOMS: atom_id res chain seq x y z
N MET A 1 -10.13 -14.92 -60.06
CA MET A 1 -9.26 -15.55 -61.08
C MET A 1 -7.96 -14.76 -61.17
N THR A 2 -6.83 -15.44 -61.37
CA THR A 2 -5.56 -14.97 -61.99
C THR A 2 -4.83 -13.70 -61.49
N LYS A 3 -3.69 -13.96 -60.81
CA LYS A 3 -2.35 -13.32 -60.96
C LYS A 3 -1.88 -13.29 -62.46
N PRO A 4 -0.78 -12.61 -62.91
CA PRO A 4 0.58 -12.48 -62.33
C PRO A 4 1.10 -11.00 -62.32
N ALA A 5 2.38 -10.57 -62.37
CA ALA A 5 3.69 -11.20 -62.67
C ALA A 5 4.92 -10.53 -61.97
N HIS A 6 6.05 -10.37 -62.68
CA HIS A 6 7.38 -9.88 -62.27
C HIS A 6 7.94 -8.86 -63.27
N GLU A 7 8.96 -8.08 -62.90
CA GLU A 7 10.13 -7.87 -63.77
C GLU A 7 11.44 -7.62 -62.99
N LYS A 8 12.60 -7.62 -63.70
CA LYS A 8 13.99 -7.67 -63.16
C LYS A 8 14.88 -6.57 -63.77
N GLY A 9 15.97 -6.23 -63.07
CA GLY A 9 17.19 -5.63 -63.64
C GLY A 9 17.89 -4.65 -62.68
N GLN A 10 19.18 -4.35 -62.79
CA GLN A 10 20.30 -5.00 -63.48
C GLN A 10 21.62 -4.39 -62.92
N ASP A 11 22.72 -5.15 -62.93
CA ASP A 11 24.01 -4.79 -62.30
C ASP A 11 25.04 -4.27 -63.34
N PRO A 12 26.04 -3.45 -62.97
CA PRO A 12 27.33 -3.50 -63.67
C PRO A 12 28.59 -3.34 -62.77
N GLN A 13 29.29 -4.47 -62.59
CA GLN A 13 30.74 -4.76 -62.78
C GLN A 13 31.88 -3.70 -62.68
N GLN A 14 33.07 -4.28 -62.36
CA GLN A 14 34.48 -3.81 -62.47
C GLN A 14 35.05 -3.03 -61.25
N ASP A 15 36.28 -3.29 -60.74
CA ASP A 15 37.42 -4.06 -61.28
C ASP A 15 38.20 -4.90 -60.23
N VAL A 16 39.22 -5.65 -60.67
CA VAL A 16 39.96 -6.69 -59.90
C VAL A 16 41.46 -6.38 -59.78
N GLU A 17 42.04 -6.51 -58.57
CA GLU A 17 43.38 -7.07 -58.35
C GLU A 17 43.57 -7.56 -56.89
N ALA A 18 44.49 -8.50 -56.65
CA ALA A 18 44.67 -9.24 -55.38
C ALA A 18 46.20 -9.42 -55.10
N PRO A 19 46.71 -10.27 -54.16
CA PRO A 19 46.12 -10.95 -52.99
C PRO A 19 47.02 -10.92 -51.71
N VAL A 20 46.47 -11.07 -50.49
CA VAL A 20 47.18 -11.72 -49.35
C VAL A 20 46.19 -12.48 -48.46
N ARG A 21 46.52 -13.74 -48.10
CA ARG A 21 45.77 -14.53 -47.09
C ARG A 21 46.30 -14.27 -45.68
N GLY A 22 45.43 -13.85 -44.77
CA GLY A 22 45.56 -14.08 -43.32
C GLY A 22 44.62 -15.21 -42.87
N PRO A 23 44.91 -15.91 -41.76
CA PRO A 23 44.10 -17.05 -41.32
C PRO A 23 42.74 -16.61 -40.76
N ARG A 24 41.67 -17.33 -41.14
CA ARG A 24 40.37 -17.21 -40.48
C ARG A 24 40.43 -17.82 -39.08
N ALA A 25 40.02 -17.06 -38.09
CA ALA A 25 39.57 -17.54 -36.79
C ALA A 25 38.21 -16.87 -36.49
N GLY A 26 37.28 -17.59 -35.86
CA GLY A 26 35.94 -17.12 -35.56
C GLY A 26 34.89 -17.62 -36.56
N GLY A 27 34.24 -18.74 -36.21
CA GLY A 27 33.18 -19.36 -37.01
C GLY A 27 32.26 -20.27 -36.20
N ASP A 28 32.07 -19.99 -34.90
CA ASP A 28 31.25 -20.80 -33.97
C ASP A 28 30.39 -19.95 -33.00
N ALA A 29 30.47 -18.61 -33.05
CA ALA A 29 29.86 -17.74 -32.03
C ALA A 29 28.42 -17.27 -32.33
N GLU A 30 27.88 -17.54 -33.53
CA GLU A 30 26.66 -16.91 -34.03
C GLU A 30 25.38 -17.78 -33.90
N MET A 31 25.48 -18.99 -33.33
CA MET A 31 24.35 -19.94 -33.18
C MET A 31 23.85 -20.13 -31.72
N LEU A 32 24.33 -19.36 -30.74
CA LEU A 32 24.01 -19.56 -29.31
C LEU A 32 23.06 -18.52 -28.69
N ASN A 33 22.56 -17.53 -29.45
CA ASN A 33 21.74 -16.45 -28.90
C ASN A 33 20.22 -16.71 -28.87
N ASP A 34 19.73 -17.81 -29.46
CA ASP A 34 18.34 -18.25 -29.30
C ASP A 34 18.25 -19.29 -28.18
N ARG A 35 17.47 -19.01 -27.12
CA ARG A 35 17.20 -19.98 -26.03
C ARG A 35 16.71 -21.30 -26.66
N PRO A 36 17.33 -22.46 -26.37
CA PRO A 36 16.88 -23.73 -26.93
C PRO A 36 15.45 -24.01 -26.44
N ASN A 37 14.51 -24.14 -27.37
CA ASN A 37 13.14 -24.54 -27.03
C ASN A 37 13.13 -25.88 -26.27
N GLU A 38 12.04 -26.18 -25.57
CA GLU A 38 11.89 -27.36 -24.68
C GLU A 38 12.42 -28.67 -25.29
N TYR A 39 12.08 -28.91 -26.57
CA TYR A 39 12.54 -30.09 -27.32
C TYR A 39 14.05 -30.08 -27.60
N THR A 40 14.62 -28.91 -27.86
CA THR A 40 16.07 -28.72 -28.06
C THR A 40 16.83 -28.84 -26.74
N ALA A 41 16.30 -28.29 -25.64
CA ALA A 41 16.89 -28.42 -24.30
C ALA A 41 17.01 -29.89 -23.88
N ALA A 42 15.92 -30.66 -23.98
CA ALA A 42 15.91 -32.09 -23.69
C ALA A 42 16.90 -32.90 -24.55
N ARG A 43 17.10 -32.51 -25.82
CA ARG A 43 18.12 -33.10 -26.71
C ARG A 43 19.53 -32.77 -26.24
N LEU A 44 19.85 -31.49 -26.04
CA LEU A 44 21.17 -31.00 -25.64
C LEU A 44 21.60 -31.57 -24.28
N ILE A 45 20.68 -31.69 -23.31
CA ILE A 45 20.94 -32.39 -22.03
C ILE A 45 21.44 -33.81 -22.27
N ASN A 46 20.80 -34.55 -23.19
CA ASN A 46 21.21 -35.92 -23.51
C ASN A 46 22.51 -35.98 -24.33
N GLU A 47 22.91 -34.92 -25.02
CA GLU A 47 24.20 -34.81 -25.72
C GLU A 47 25.32 -34.49 -24.71
N VAL A 48 25.13 -33.52 -23.82
CA VAL A 48 26.08 -33.19 -22.74
C VAL A 48 26.27 -34.37 -21.77
N LEU A 49 25.20 -35.06 -21.37
CA LEU A 49 25.29 -36.27 -20.54
C LEU A 49 25.91 -37.49 -21.25
N LYS A 50 26.15 -37.41 -22.57
CA LYS A 50 26.97 -38.38 -23.34
C LYS A 50 28.42 -37.90 -23.56
N GLY A 51 28.81 -36.76 -22.96
CA GLY A 51 30.13 -36.15 -23.16
C GLY A 51 30.28 -35.37 -24.46
N GLN A 52 29.18 -34.95 -25.10
CA GLN A 52 29.19 -34.23 -26.38
C GLN A 52 29.00 -32.70 -26.22
N GLY A 53 29.25 -32.16 -25.03
CA GLY A 53 29.18 -30.73 -24.70
C GLY A 53 29.74 -30.45 -23.29
N SER A 54 29.69 -29.19 -22.82
CA SER A 54 30.23 -28.85 -21.51
C SER A 54 29.25 -29.19 -20.38
N VAL A 55 29.72 -29.91 -19.34
CA VAL A 55 28.89 -30.26 -18.18
C VAL A 55 28.36 -29.03 -17.44
N ASP A 56 29.09 -27.91 -17.48
CA ASP A 56 28.69 -26.65 -16.82
C ASP A 56 27.44 -26.02 -17.44
N GLN A 57 27.05 -26.42 -18.66
CA GLN A 57 25.82 -25.99 -19.32
C GLN A 57 24.58 -26.75 -18.82
N LEU A 58 24.74 -27.83 -18.05
CA LEU A 58 23.59 -28.65 -17.63
C LEU A 58 22.56 -27.89 -16.77
N PRO A 59 22.94 -27.10 -15.75
CA PRO A 59 21.96 -26.35 -14.95
C PRO A 59 21.14 -25.43 -15.85
N GLU A 60 21.79 -24.76 -16.80
CA GLU A 60 21.13 -23.89 -17.79
C GLU A 60 20.13 -24.67 -18.65
N LEU A 61 20.56 -25.77 -19.27
CA LEU A 61 19.67 -26.56 -20.12
C LEU A 61 18.47 -27.16 -19.35
N MET A 62 18.62 -27.44 -18.04
CA MET A 62 17.53 -27.95 -17.19
C MET A 62 16.42 -26.93 -16.92
N THR A 63 16.69 -25.62 -17.03
CA THR A 63 15.66 -24.58 -16.81
C THR A 63 14.69 -24.52 -17.99
N GLY A 64 15.17 -24.82 -19.19
CA GLY A 64 14.37 -24.94 -20.42
C GLY A 64 13.48 -26.18 -20.50
N LEU A 65 13.45 -27.02 -19.46
CA LEU A 65 12.49 -28.12 -19.33
C LEU A 65 11.17 -27.63 -18.71
N ASP A 66 10.05 -28.05 -19.30
CA ASP A 66 8.72 -27.88 -18.67
C ASP A 66 8.55 -28.80 -17.43
N ASP A 67 7.52 -28.57 -16.61
CA ASP A 67 7.28 -29.34 -15.38
C ASP A 67 7.04 -30.85 -15.61
N VAL A 68 6.52 -31.25 -16.77
CA VAL A 68 6.33 -32.65 -17.14
C VAL A 68 7.69 -33.27 -17.50
N GLN A 69 8.52 -32.55 -18.24
CA GLN A 69 9.88 -32.95 -18.60
C GLN A 69 10.81 -33.00 -17.40
N LYS A 70 10.73 -32.05 -16.45
CA LYS A 70 11.46 -32.08 -15.18
C LYS A 70 11.11 -33.33 -14.38
N LYS A 71 9.82 -33.66 -14.25
CA LYS A 71 9.34 -34.88 -13.60
C LYS A 71 9.80 -36.16 -14.33
N ALA A 72 9.76 -36.16 -15.66
CA ALA A 72 10.26 -37.28 -16.47
C ALA A 72 11.79 -37.46 -16.31
N PHE A 73 12.56 -36.37 -16.27
CA PHE A 73 14.01 -36.43 -16.05
C PHE A 73 14.34 -36.95 -14.65
N LEU A 74 13.66 -36.45 -13.61
CA LEU A 74 13.81 -36.93 -12.23
C LEU A 74 13.52 -38.43 -12.10
N LYS A 75 12.55 -38.94 -12.85
CA LYS A 75 12.17 -40.34 -12.85
C LYS A 75 13.13 -41.24 -13.63
N ASP A 76 13.44 -40.87 -14.88
CA ASP A 76 14.02 -41.77 -15.87
C ASP A 76 15.51 -41.48 -16.19
N SER A 77 16.04 -40.29 -15.84
CA SER A 77 17.40 -39.86 -16.22
C SER A 77 18.26 -39.29 -15.10
N VAL A 78 17.71 -39.04 -13.90
CA VAL A 78 18.43 -38.38 -12.79
C VAL A 78 19.75 -39.04 -12.39
N ASN A 79 19.86 -40.37 -12.51
CA ASN A 79 21.11 -41.09 -12.21
C ASN A 79 22.27 -40.74 -13.15
N LYS A 80 22.01 -40.19 -14.34
CA LYS A 80 23.06 -39.72 -15.28
C LYS A 80 23.86 -38.56 -14.69
N LEU A 81 23.27 -37.75 -13.81
CA LEU A 81 23.97 -36.65 -13.12
C LEU A 81 25.10 -37.13 -12.19
N LYS A 82 25.22 -38.43 -11.88
CA LYS A 82 26.39 -38.98 -11.17
C LYS A 82 27.68 -38.91 -11.98
N ALA A 83 27.61 -38.70 -13.29
CA ALA A 83 28.80 -38.54 -14.13
C ALA A 83 29.37 -37.11 -14.12
N VAL A 84 28.65 -36.13 -13.55
CA VAL A 84 29.00 -34.70 -13.60
C VAL A 84 29.45 -34.19 -12.23
N PRO A 85 30.14 -33.04 -12.13
CA PRO A 85 30.64 -32.52 -10.85
C PRO A 85 29.53 -32.29 -9.82
N GLY A 86 29.85 -32.53 -8.54
CA GLY A 86 28.90 -32.45 -7.42
C GLY A 86 28.12 -31.15 -7.35
N ASP A 87 28.80 -30.01 -7.49
CA ASP A 87 28.19 -28.67 -7.43
C ASP A 87 27.24 -28.42 -8.62
N VAL A 88 27.58 -28.95 -9.80
CA VAL A 88 26.76 -28.87 -11.01
C VAL A 88 25.51 -29.76 -10.87
N ALA A 89 25.69 -30.99 -10.40
CA ALA A 89 24.59 -31.91 -10.13
C ALA A 89 23.62 -31.35 -9.09
N LEU A 90 24.14 -30.73 -8.02
CA LEU A 90 23.35 -30.10 -6.97
C LEU A 90 22.43 -29.02 -7.54
N ARG A 91 22.98 -28.05 -8.31
CA ARG A 91 22.19 -26.99 -8.96
C ARG A 91 21.12 -27.56 -9.90
N CYS A 92 21.45 -28.57 -10.71
CA CYS A 92 20.47 -29.23 -11.57
C CYS A 92 19.28 -29.80 -10.77
N LEU A 93 19.56 -30.42 -9.62
CA LEU A 93 18.54 -31.05 -8.78
C LEU A 93 17.66 -30.03 -8.05
N GLU A 94 18.19 -28.85 -7.72
CA GLU A 94 17.37 -27.72 -7.24
C GLU A 94 16.37 -27.27 -8.31
N ILE A 95 16.85 -27.01 -9.54
CA ILE A 95 16.05 -26.56 -10.69
C ILE A 95 14.95 -27.57 -11.07
N LEU A 96 15.24 -28.86 -10.89
CA LEU A 96 14.30 -29.96 -11.13
C LEU A 96 13.26 -30.11 -9.99
N GLY A 97 13.43 -29.47 -8.83
CA GLY A 97 12.56 -29.65 -7.67
C GLY A 97 12.74 -30.99 -6.95
N ALA A 98 13.96 -31.53 -6.91
CA ALA A 98 14.25 -32.81 -6.28
C ALA A 98 14.14 -32.76 -4.74
N THR A 99 13.59 -33.82 -4.13
CA THR A 99 13.54 -33.97 -2.66
C THR A 99 14.94 -34.13 -2.07
N ALA A 100 15.17 -33.68 -0.84
CA ALA A 100 16.48 -33.78 -0.17
C ALA A 100 17.16 -35.17 -0.25
N PRO A 101 16.46 -36.31 -0.04
CA PRO A 101 17.07 -37.63 -0.18
C PRO A 101 17.39 -38.00 -1.63
N ALA A 102 16.63 -37.51 -2.61
CA ALA A 102 16.97 -37.69 -4.03
C ALA A 102 18.21 -36.86 -4.39
N THR A 103 18.23 -35.59 -3.99
CA THR A 103 19.34 -34.65 -4.22
C THR A 103 20.65 -35.22 -3.67
N LEU A 104 20.71 -35.50 -2.37
CA LEU A 104 21.91 -36.02 -1.73
C LEU A 104 22.36 -37.37 -2.31
N ARG A 105 21.44 -38.26 -2.71
CA ARG A 105 21.79 -39.60 -3.26
C ARG A 105 22.45 -39.55 -4.64
N ILE A 106 22.25 -38.46 -5.37
CA ILE A 106 22.94 -38.17 -6.63
C ILE A 106 24.23 -37.41 -6.35
N VAL A 107 24.15 -36.30 -5.61
CA VAL A 107 25.26 -35.36 -5.34
C VAL A 107 26.40 -36.00 -4.53
N LEU A 108 26.11 -36.89 -3.59
CA LEU A 108 27.13 -37.65 -2.84
C LEU A 108 27.59 -38.93 -3.57
N GLY A 109 27.18 -39.09 -4.83
CA GLY A 109 27.57 -40.18 -5.71
C GLY A 109 28.11 -39.71 -7.05
N THR A 110 28.49 -38.44 -7.17
CA THR A 110 29.13 -37.86 -8.35
C THR A 110 30.59 -38.28 -8.50
N SER A 111 31.10 -38.17 -9.73
CA SER A 111 32.49 -38.44 -10.11
C SER A 111 33.48 -37.49 -9.44
N GLU A 112 33.12 -36.22 -9.32
CA GLU A 112 33.81 -35.20 -8.53
C GLU A 112 32.92 -34.78 -7.36
N ALA A 113 33.48 -34.73 -6.16
CA ALA A 113 32.73 -34.50 -4.93
C ALA A 113 32.18 -33.06 -4.86
N VAL A 114 30.97 -32.92 -4.32
CA VAL A 114 30.38 -31.62 -4.00
C VAL A 114 31.22 -30.87 -2.96
N THR A 115 31.37 -29.56 -3.12
CA THR A 115 32.10 -28.73 -2.18
C THR A 115 31.32 -28.52 -0.88
N PRO A 116 31.97 -28.44 0.29
CA PRO A 116 31.30 -28.15 1.56
C PRO A 116 30.54 -26.82 1.55
N ALA A 117 31.00 -25.84 0.76
CA ALA A 117 30.35 -24.54 0.61
C ALA A 117 29.01 -24.64 -0.14
N ALA A 118 28.98 -25.37 -1.27
CA ALA A 118 27.75 -25.59 -2.02
C ALA A 118 26.72 -26.41 -1.22
N LEU A 119 27.18 -27.41 -0.46
CA LEU A 119 26.33 -28.12 0.50
C LEU A 119 25.76 -27.18 1.58
N HIS A 120 26.58 -26.33 2.21
CA HIS A 120 26.11 -25.39 3.23
C HIS A 120 25.03 -24.45 2.68
N GLU A 121 25.24 -23.84 1.50
CA GLU A 121 24.24 -22.95 0.88
C GLU A 121 22.91 -23.67 0.56
N TRP A 122 22.98 -24.94 0.14
CA TRP A 122 21.80 -25.78 -0.06
C TRP A 122 21.08 -26.08 1.26
N PHE A 123 21.84 -26.43 2.30
CA PHE A 123 21.33 -26.77 3.63
C PHE A 123 20.64 -25.61 4.33
N ALA A 124 21.17 -24.40 4.20
CA ALA A 124 20.56 -23.19 4.74
C ALA A 124 19.13 -22.96 4.21
N ARG A 125 18.79 -23.54 3.06
CA ARG A 125 17.49 -23.44 2.38
C ARG A 125 16.57 -24.65 2.59
N GLN A 126 17.00 -25.68 3.33
CA GLN A 126 16.17 -26.87 3.59
C GLN A 126 15.37 -26.75 4.89
N SER A 127 14.10 -27.18 4.86
CA SER A 127 13.31 -27.35 6.08
C SER A 127 13.73 -28.58 6.88
N GLY A 128 13.48 -28.55 8.19
CA GLY A 128 13.70 -29.70 9.08
C GLY A 128 13.01 -30.98 8.62
N ASP A 129 11.78 -30.88 8.07
CA ASP A 129 11.03 -32.03 7.55
C ASP A 129 11.67 -32.62 6.27
N SER A 130 12.19 -31.76 5.38
CA SER A 130 12.95 -32.19 4.19
C SER A 130 14.18 -33.01 4.61
N LEU A 131 14.91 -32.52 5.61
CA LEU A 131 16.11 -33.18 6.15
C LEU A 131 15.81 -34.45 6.95
N ALA A 132 14.69 -34.49 7.69
CA ALA A 132 14.25 -35.66 8.44
C ALA A 132 13.89 -36.86 7.53
N SER A 133 13.68 -36.64 6.23
CA SER A 133 13.41 -37.70 5.24
C SER A 133 14.66 -38.41 4.69
N VAL A 134 15.87 -37.97 5.07
CA VAL A 134 17.15 -38.60 4.69
C VAL A 134 17.29 -39.96 5.39
N ASP A 135 17.92 -40.94 4.73
CA ASP A 135 18.20 -42.26 5.30
C ASP A 135 19.60 -42.34 5.96
N ASP A 136 19.78 -43.21 6.97
CA ASP A 136 21.03 -43.28 7.74
C ASP A 136 22.28 -43.57 6.88
N ALA A 137 22.14 -44.32 5.78
CA ALA A 137 23.25 -44.63 4.88
C ALA A 137 23.66 -43.43 4.02
N LEU A 138 22.68 -42.62 3.61
CA LEU A 138 22.90 -41.36 2.91
C LEU A 138 23.44 -40.28 3.85
N PHE A 139 22.93 -40.24 5.08
CA PHE A 139 23.44 -39.38 6.15
C PHE A 139 24.91 -39.63 6.48
N ALA A 140 25.34 -40.90 6.53
CA ALA A 140 26.75 -41.23 6.76
C ALA A 140 27.68 -40.65 5.68
N LYS A 141 27.24 -40.66 4.41
CA LYS A 141 27.97 -40.02 3.30
C LYS A 141 27.97 -38.50 3.41
N LEU A 142 26.83 -37.92 3.82
CA LEU A 142 26.71 -36.48 4.05
C LEU A 142 27.70 -36.00 5.13
N LYS A 143 27.72 -36.66 6.30
CA LYS A 143 28.63 -36.31 7.40
C LYS A 143 30.11 -36.40 6.98
N ALA A 144 30.46 -37.30 6.06
CA ALA A 144 31.80 -37.39 5.48
C ALA A 144 32.12 -36.23 4.50
N ALA A 145 31.13 -35.77 3.72
CA ALA A 145 31.28 -34.64 2.79
C ALA A 145 31.28 -33.27 3.48
N SER A 146 30.67 -33.16 4.67
CA SER A 146 30.62 -31.94 5.49
C SER A 146 31.20 -32.19 6.90
N PRO A 147 32.53 -32.25 7.06
CA PRO A 147 33.18 -32.63 8.33
C PRO A 147 33.15 -31.55 9.43
N ALA A 148 32.57 -30.37 9.16
CA ALA A 148 32.45 -29.29 10.13
C ALA A 148 31.44 -29.60 11.26
N LYS A 149 31.54 -28.88 12.39
CA LYS A 149 30.55 -28.96 13.48
C LYS A 149 29.16 -28.57 12.96
N LEU A 150 28.09 -29.26 13.37
CA LEU A 150 26.77 -29.11 12.72
C LEU A 150 26.25 -27.67 12.75
N LEU A 151 26.26 -26.98 13.90
CA LEU A 151 25.82 -25.57 13.99
C LEU A 151 26.78 -24.55 13.34
N THR A 152 27.94 -24.99 12.85
CA THR A 152 28.86 -24.18 12.04
C THR A 152 28.66 -24.46 10.55
N ALA A 153 28.27 -25.68 10.19
CA ALA A 153 27.92 -26.09 8.82
C ALA A 153 26.47 -25.77 8.43
N MET A 154 25.59 -25.62 9.43
CA MET A 154 24.14 -25.43 9.28
C MET A 154 23.56 -24.65 10.49
N PRO A 155 23.79 -23.33 10.61
CA PRO A 155 23.31 -22.51 11.74
C PRO A 155 21.79 -22.56 11.95
N SER A 156 21.01 -22.62 10.86
CA SER A 156 19.55 -22.76 10.86
C SER A 156 19.05 -24.05 11.54
N MET A 157 19.91 -25.06 11.71
CA MET A 157 19.54 -26.32 12.35
C MET A 157 19.03 -26.16 13.79
N SER A 158 19.46 -25.10 14.48
CA SER A 158 18.94 -24.71 15.80
C SER A 158 17.42 -24.48 15.85
N LEU A 159 16.78 -24.19 14.71
CA LEU A 159 15.34 -24.00 14.56
C LEU A 159 14.59 -25.28 14.14
N HIS A 160 15.31 -26.30 13.65
CA HIS A 160 14.73 -27.49 13.03
C HIS A 160 14.76 -28.74 13.93
N LEU A 161 15.28 -28.62 15.16
CA LEU A 161 15.38 -29.72 16.12
C LEU A 161 14.05 -30.40 16.47
N THR A 162 12.92 -29.72 16.31
CA THR A 162 11.57 -30.29 16.52
C THR A 162 11.13 -31.25 15.40
N SER A 163 11.61 -31.08 14.17
CA SER A 163 11.34 -31.96 13.02
C SER A 163 12.30 -33.16 12.94
N LEU A 164 13.52 -32.99 13.44
CA LEU A 164 14.58 -34.01 13.41
C LEU A 164 14.45 -35.25 14.33
N PRO A 165 13.54 -35.40 15.31
CA PRO A 165 13.52 -36.58 16.19
C PRO A 165 13.42 -37.92 15.46
N LYS A 166 12.86 -37.92 14.25
CA LYS A 166 12.71 -39.08 13.37
C LYS A 166 14.03 -39.54 12.74
N HIS A 167 15.08 -38.72 12.75
CA HIS A 167 16.36 -39.02 12.12
C HIS A 167 17.52 -39.11 13.15
N ALA A 168 17.80 -40.34 13.59
CA ALA A 168 18.85 -40.65 14.56
C ALA A 168 20.24 -40.07 14.22
N GLY A 169 20.67 -40.15 12.95
CA GLY A 169 21.94 -39.58 12.49
C GLY A 169 22.13 -38.08 12.79
N PHE A 170 21.17 -37.22 12.43
CA PHE A 170 21.25 -35.79 12.69
C PHE A 170 21.24 -35.47 14.19
N VAL A 171 20.39 -36.13 15.00
CA VAL A 171 20.38 -35.94 16.46
C VAL A 171 21.73 -36.31 17.08
N ARG A 172 22.34 -37.42 16.64
CA ARG A 172 23.70 -37.80 17.06
C ARG A 172 24.74 -36.77 16.66
N TRP A 173 24.76 -36.32 15.41
CA TRP A 173 25.74 -35.34 14.95
C TRP A 173 25.58 -33.97 15.63
N PHE A 174 24.35 -33.56 15.93
CA PHE A 174 24.07 -32.39 16.75
C PHE A 174 24.69 -32.52 18.15
N VAL A 175 24.39 -33.60 18.87
CA VAL A 175 24.93 -33.83 20.24
C VAL A 175 26.45 -33.99 20.25
N GLU A 176 27.03 -34.68 19.28
CA GLU A 176 28.48 -34.92 19.19
C GLU A 176 29.31 -33.68 18.82
N THR A 177 28.71 -32.67 18.18
CA THR A 177 29.45 -31.51 17.62
C THR A 177 28.98 -30.15 18.09
N THR A 178 27.97 -30.10 18.95
CA THR A 178 27.51 -28.86 19.60
C THR A 178 28.16 -28.74 20.98
N GLU A 179 28.61 -27.54 21.35
CA GLU A 179 29.13 -27.27 22.69
C GLU A 179 28.09 -27.65 23.76
N PRO A 180 28.45 -28.37 24.84
CA PRO A 180 27.47 -28.99 25.73
C PRO A 180 26.40 -28.04 26.30
N GLY A 181 26.74 -26.80 26.66
CA GLY A 181 25.76 -25.82 27.15
C GLY A 181 24.84 -25.25 26.06
N VAL A 182 25.37 -25.02 24.86
CA VAL A 182 24.56 -24.63 23.69
C VAL A 182 23.59 -25.76 23.32
N CYS A 183 24.08 -27.00 23.36
CA CYS A 183 23.26 -28.20 23.16
C CYS A 183 22.16 -28.28 24.22
N ALA A 184 22.48 -28.04 25.49
CA ALA A 184 21.53 -28.05 26.60
C ALA A 184 20.42 -27.00 26.47
N GLN A 185 20.76 -25.76 26.09
CA GLN A 185 19.78 -24.70 25.83
C GLN A 185 18.84 -25.07 24.68
N LEU A 186 19.41 -25.45 23.52
CA LEU A 186 18.62 -25.75 22.33
C LEU A 186 17.75 -27.01 22.51
N MET A 187 18.27 -28.04 23.19
CA MET A 187 17.50 -29.22 23.58
C MET A 187 16.35 -28.87 24.52
N ALA A 188 16.57 -28.03 25.55
CA ALA A 188 15.50 -27.62 26.46
C ALA A 188 14.36 -26.86 25.77
N LEU A 189 14.65 -26.12 24.69
CA LEU A 189 13.67 -25.34 23.93
C LEU A 189 12.94 -26.17 22.86
N ALA A 190 13.59 -27.20 22.32
CA ALA A 190 13.05 -28.07 21.27
C ALA A 190 12.58 -29.46 21.77
N MET A 191 12.64 -29.72 23.08
CA MET A 191 12.36 -31.03 23.65
C MET A 191 10.94 -31.51 23.32
N SER A 192 10.84 -32.76 22.89
CA SER A 192 9.57 -33.45 22.63
C SER A 192 9.65 -34.91 23.06
N PRO A 193 8.52 -35.62 23.23
CA PRO A 193 8.51 -37.06 23.51
C PRO A 193 9.29 -37.89 22.48
N ASP A 194 9.18 -37.55 21.19
CA ASP A 194 9.93 -38.22 20.13
C ASP A 194 11.44 -37.96 20.24
N LEU A 195 11.85 -36.72 20.62
CA LEU A 195 13.26 -36.38 20.78
C LEU A 195 13.87 -37.11 21.98
N ALA A 196 13.16 -37.12 23.11
CA ALA A 196 13.54 -37.90 24.30
C ALA A 196 13.69 -39.39 23.99
N ALA A 197 12.71 -40.00 23.29
CA ALA A 197 12.78 -41.40 22.90
C ALA A 197 13.97 -41.71 21.97
N THR A 198 14.35 -40.76 21.10
CA THR A 198 15.53 -40.88 20.24
C THR A 198 16.84 -40.70 21.01
N LEU A 199 16.90 -39.79 21.99
CA LEU A 199 18.05 -39.61 22.89
C LEU A 199 18.31 -40.86 23.75
N ASP A 200 17.25 -41.44 24.32
CA ASP A 200 17.29 -42.73 25.04
C ASP A 200 17.83 -43.85 24.15
N LYS A 201 17.23 -44.03 22.96
CA LYS A 201 17.59 -45.08 21.99
C LYS A 201 19.06 -45.03 21.56
N LEU A 202 19.65 -43.83 21.57
CA LEU A 202 21.02 -43.59 21.08
C LEU A 202 22.03 -43.38 22.21
N HIS A 203 21.59 -43.36 23.47
CA HIS A 203 22.38 -43.03 24.67
C HIS A 203 23.09 -41.65 24.60
N LEU A 204 22.35 -40.63 24.17
CA LEU A 204 22.87 -39.28 23.85
C LEU A 204 22.54 -38.20 24.89
N TRP A 205 22.18 -38.56 26.11
CA TRP A 205 21.94 -37.59 27.19
C TRP A 205 23.25 -36.93 27.69
N SER A 206 24.35 -37.68 27.69
CA SER A 206 25.70 -37.17 28.00
C SER A 206 26.37 -36.63 26.72
N PRO A 207 27.14 -35.53 26.77
CA PRO A 207 27.53 -34.75 27.96
C PRO A 207 26.58 -33.58 28.30
N TRP A 208 25.69 -33.19 27.38
CA TRP A 208 24.97 -31.91 27.48
C TRP A 208 24.02 -31.80 28.66
N ILE A 209 23.43 -32.91 29.15
CA ILE A 209 22.42 -32.82 30.22
C ILE A 209 23.00 -32.29 31.54
N ALA A 210 24.30 -32.47 31.78
CA ALA A 210 25.01 -31.92 32.93
C ALA A 210 25.16 -30.37 32.87
N HIS A 211 24.90 -29.76 31.70
CA HIS A 211 24.94 -28.31 31.49
C HIS A 211 23.54 -27.66 31.57
N LEU A 212 22.47 -28.41 31.85
CA LEU A 212 21.16 -27.81 32.08
C LEU A 212 21.18 -26.87 33.28
N ARG A 213 20.61 -25.67 33.12
CA ARG A 213 20.46 -24.65 34.17
C ARG A 213 19.01 -24.59 34.65
N PRO A 214 18.72 -24.11 35.87
CA PRO A 214 17.35 -23.95 36.38
C PRO A 214 16.43 -23.16 35.43
N THR A 215 16.95 -22.16 34.73
CA THR A 215 16.19 -21.34 33.76
C THR A 215 15.73 -22.12 32.52
N HIS A 216 16.27 -23.32 32.28
CA HIS A 216 15.86 -24.21 31.19
C HIS A 216 14.56 -24.99 31.48
N ALA A 217 13.85 -24.69 32.59
CA ALA A 217 12.56 -25.29 32.95
C ALA A 217 11.40 -24.81 32.03
N THR A 218 11.55 -25.02 30.72
CA THR A 218 10.59 -24.63 29.68
C THR A 218 9.34 -25.52 29.70
N VAL A 219 8.24 -25.02 29.10
CA VAL A 219 7.01 -25.80 28.92
C VAL A 219 7.27 -27.09 28.13
N ALA A 220 8.03 -27.03 27.04
CA ALA A 220 8.38 -28.18 26.20
C ALA A 220 9.14 -29.29 26.97
N LEU A 221 10.07 -28.89 27.83
CA LEU A 221 10.83 -29.81 28.67
C LEU A 221 9.95 -30.44 29.78
N MET A 222 9.06 -29.64 30.38
CA MET A 222 8.09 -30.12 31.37
C MET A 222 7.06 -31.08 30.76
N ASP A 223 6.52 -30.79 29.57
CA ASP A 223 5.56 -31.68 28.89
C ASP A 223 6.17 -33.02 28.50
N THR A 224 7.44 -33.01 28.07
CA THR A 224 8.17 -34.24 27.76
C THR A 224 8.41 -35.10 29.00
N LEU A 225 8.64 -34.48 30.17
CA LEU A 225 8.71 -35.17 31.46
C LEU A 225 7.35 -35.71 31.90
N ARG A 226 6.27 -34.92 31.78
CA ARG A 226 4.89 -35.35 32.08
C ARG A 226 4.46 -36.56 31.22
N ALA A 227 4.93 -36.62 29.97
CA ALA A 227 4.69 -37.74 29.05
C ALA A 227 5.42 -39.04 29.44
N ASN A 228 6.29 -39.04 30.45
CA ASN A 228 7.15 -40.18 30.83
C ASN A 228 7.99 -40.73 29.66
N ALA A 229 8.40 -39.85 28.74
CA ALA A 229 9.12 -40.24 27.52
C ALA A 229 10.59 -40.64 27.75
N ILE A 230 11.15 -40.30 28.91
CA ILE A 230 12.56 -40.47 29.28
C ILE A 230 12.73 -41.74 30.13
N LYS A 231 13.60 -42.64 29.69
CA LYS A 231 13.87 -43.95 30.29
C LYS A 231 15.26 -44.06 30.89
N ASP A 232 16.20 -43.22 30.47
CA ASP A 232 17.53 -43.12 31.09
C ASP A 232 17.41 -42.59 32.54
N PRO A 233 17.84 -43.35 33.56
CA PRO A 233 17.62 -43.00 34.96
C PRO A 233 18.50 -41.85 35.44
N ASP A 234 19.70 -41.69 34.88
CA ASP A 234 20.62 -40.61 35.23
C ASP A 234 20.18 -39.30 34.58
N ALA A 235 19.65 -39.38 33.35
CA ALA A 235 19.04 -38.27 32.66
C ALA A 235 17.79 -37.77 33.41
N LEU A 236 16.89 -38.70 33.76
CA LEU A 236 15.67 -38.41 34.53
C LEU A 236 16.00 -37.86 35.93
N SER A 237 17.03 -38.39 36.60
CA SER A 237 17.54 -37.87 37.88
C SER A 237 18.05 -36.44 37.76
N THR A 238 18.82 -36.13 36.71
CA THR A 238 19.37 -34.79 36.46
C THR A 238 18.25 -33.79 36.11
N LEU A 239 17.31 -34.15 35.24
CA LEU A 239 16.17 -33.29 34.90
C LEU A 239 15.27 -33.00 36.10
N ASN A 240 14.98 -34.02 36.92
CA ASN A 240 14.23 -33.80 38.15
C ASN A 240 14.96 -32.83 39.10
N LYS A 241 16.29 -32.92 39.24
CA LYS A 241 17.06 -31.95 40.07
C LYS A 241 16.97 -30.52 39.54
N VAL A 242 16.96 -30.32 38.23
CA VAL A 242 16.90 -28.98 37.61
C VAL A 242 15.48 -28.38 37.68
N ILE A 243 14.43 -29.20 37.70
CA ILE A 243 13.04 -28.75 37.45
C ILE A 243 12.08 -28.99 38.64
N SER A 244 12.41 -29.83 39.62
CA SER A 244 11.47 -30.24 40.70
C SER A 244 11.39 -29.22 41.85
N PRO A 245 10.59 -28.15 41.69
CA PRO A 245 9.17 -28.27 42.05
C PRO A 245 8.19 -28.27 40.86
N ARG A 246 8.57 -27.63 39.76
CA ARG A 246 7.69 -27.24 38.64
C ARG A 246 7.27 -28.40 37.74
N ALA A 247 8.04 -29.48 37.68
CA ALA A 247 7.75 -30.66 36.84
C ALA A 247 6.34 -31.26 37.04
N LYS A 248 5.74 -31.05 38.23
CA LYS A 248 4.39 -31.55 38.59
C LYS A 248 3.31 -30.46 38.64
N MET A 249 3.66 -29.20 38.43
CA MET A 249 2.69 -28.10 38.39
C MET A 249 1.92 -28.12 37.07
N THR A 250 0.64 -27.79 37.10
CA THR A 250 -0.14 -27.35 35.93
C THR A 250 0.28 -25.94 35.50
N ASP A 251 -0.12 -25.48 34.31
CA ASP A 251 0.23 -24.11 33.87
C ASP A 251 -0.35 -23.00 34.77
N ASP A 252 -1.52 -23.21 35.36
CA ASP A 252 -2.09 -22.26 36.32
C ASP A 252 -1.33 -22.26 37.65
N GLN A 253 -0.92 -23.44 38.13
CA GLN A 253 -0.04 -23.54 39.30
C GLN A 253 1.33 -22.90 39.04
N ARG A 254 1.87 -23.03 37.82
CA ARG A 254 3.13 -22.39 37.43
C ARG A 254 3.00 -20.87 37.39
N LYS A 255 1.95 -20.31 36.79
CA LYS A 255 1.69 -18.86 36.82
C LYS A 255 1.52 -18.33 38.24
N ALA A 256 0.86 -19.10 39.11
CA ALA A 256 0.77 -18.77 40.53
C ALA A 256 2.14 -18.79 41.24
N ASP A 257 2.97 -19.81 40.96
CA ASP A 257 4.35 -19.94 41.47
C ASP A 257 5.24 -18.75 41.02
N GLU A 258 5.22 -18.41 39.72
CA GLU A 258 5.86 -17.22 39.13
C GLU A 258 5.39 -15.92 39.81
N THR A 259 4.10 -15.78 40.07
CA THR A 259 3.53 -14.63 40.79
C THR A 259 3.99 -14.57 42.26
N THR A 260 4.08 -15.70 42.95
CA THR A 260 4.57 -15.73 44.35
C THR A 260 6.06 -15.45 44.49
N HIS A 261 6.83 -15.62 43.41
CA HIS A 261 8.27 -15.36 43.35
C HIS A 261 8.64 -14.05 42.64
N THR A 262 7.66 -13.16 42.40
CA THR A 262 7.93 -11.81 41.87
C THR A 262 8.79 -11.00 42.84
N GLY A 263 9.96 -10.53 42.38
CA GLY A 263 10.97 -9.85 43.19
C GLY A 263 12.02 -10.77 43.85
N ASP A 264 12.02 -12.07 43.59
CA ASP A 264 13.07 -12.99 44.06
C ASP A 264 14.44 -12.57 43.50
N VAL A 265 14.52 -12.23 42.21
CA VAL A 265 15.77 -11.78 41.56
C VAL A 265 16.28 -10.49 42.18
N ARG A 266 15.40 -9.52 42.44
CA ARG A 266 15.74 -8.27 43.13
C ARG A 266 16.30 -8.53 44.52
N THR A 267 15.68 -9.45 45.26
CA THR A 267 16.13 -9.84 46.60
C THR A 267 17.52 -10.46 46.54
N GLU A 268 17.73 -11.44 45.65
CA GLU A 268 18.98 -12.16 45.51
C GLU A 268 20.16 -11.25 45.09
N ILE A 269 19.91 -10.29 44.20
CA ILE A 269 20.91 -9.27 43.80
C ILE A 269 21.43 -8.48 45.02
N THR A 270 20.63 -8.31 46.08
CA THR A 270 21.04 -7.59 47.30
C THR A 270 21.72 -8.46 48.36
N SER A 271 21.56 -9.80 48.31
CA SER A 271 21.97 -10.73 49.38
C SER A 271 23.33 -11.44 49.16
N LYS A 272 24.27 -10.78 48.48
CA LYS A 272 25.56 -11.36 48.00
C LYS A 272 25.34 -12.48 46.97
N PRO A 273 24.83 -12.14 45.78
CA PRO A 273 24.43 -13.11 44.76
C PRO A 273 25.59 -13.97 44.28
N THR A 274 25.27 -15.22 43.92
CA THR A 274 26.11 -16.10 43.11
C THR A 274 25.45 -16.29 41.74
N VAL A 275 26.20 -16.74 40.72
CA VAL A 275 25.59 -17.04 39.40
C VAL A 275 24.50 -18.11 39.55
N GLN A 276 24.75 -19.16 40.34
CA GLN A 276 23.78 -20.23 40.58
C GLN A 276 22.51 -19.73 41.28
N SER A 277 22.64 -18.97 42.38
CA SER A 277 21.47 -18.48 43.12
C SER A 277 20.64 -17.47 42.32
N LEU A 278 21.28 -16.67 41.45
CA LEU A 278 20.56 -15.84 40.47
C LEU A 278 19.81 -16.69 39.42
N LEU A 279 20.44 -17.71 38.83
CA LEU A 279 19.75 -18.61 37.88
C LEU A 279 18.55 -19.31 38.53
N GLU A 280 18.66 -19.71 39.79
CA GLU A 280 17.55 -20.28 40.57
C GLU A 280 16.44 -19.26 40.86
N ALA A 281 16.78 -18.02 41.22
CA ALA A 281 15.79 -16.95 41.42
C ALA A 281 15.04 -16.64 40.11
N VAL A 282 15.77 -16.50 39.00
CA VAL A 282 15.20 -16.26 37.66
C VAL A 282 14.29 -17.41 37.23
N ALA A 283 14.68 -18.66 37.52
CA ALA A 283 13.88 -19.84 37.21
C ALA A 283 12.56 -19.93 38.01
N ARG A 284 12.48 -19.28 39.18
CA ARG A 284 11.25 -19.14 39.96
C ARG A 284 10.41 -17.94 39.51
N GLU A 285 11.04 -16.81 39.24
CA GLU A 285 10.31 -15.59 38.86
C GLU A 285 9.73 -15.66 37.43
N GLY A 286 10.48 -16.25 36.48
CA GLY A 286 10.03 -16.57 35.11
C GLY A 286 9.91 -15.37 34.17
N GLN A 287 9.17 -14.33 34.58
CA GLN A 287 8.98 -13.07 33.86
C GLN A 287 9.46 -11.91 34.75
N LEU A 288 10.52 -11.23 34.32
CA LEU A 288 11.10 -10.12 35.07
C LEU A 288 10.49 -8.78 34.64
N ASP A 289 10.45 -7.81 35.56
CA ASP A 289 10.30 -6.41 35.19
C ASP A 289 11.60 -5.86 34.56
N THR A 290 11.50 -4.81 33.75
CA THR A 290 12.66 -4.26 33.01
C THR A 290 13.80 -3.83 33.93
N LYS A 291 13.50 -3.33 35.12
CA LYS A 291 14.50 -2.84 36.07
C LYS A 291 15.29 -3.99 36.69
N ASP A 292 14.61 -5.06 37.06
CA ASP A 292 15.24 -6.25 37.64
C ASP A 292 15.99 -7.05 36.58
N ALA A 293 15.50 -7.10 35.34
CA ALA A 293 16.23 -7.62 34.19
C ALA A 293 17.56 -6.89 33.94
N THR A 294 17.56 -5.55 33.87
CA THR A 294 18.80 -4.77 33.72
C THR A 294 19.75 -4.95 34.92
N ALA A 295 19.21 -5.01 36.14
CA ALA A 295 19.99 -5.26 37.35
C ALA A 295 20.62 -6.66 37.37
N LEU A 296 19.91 -7.69 36.90
CA LEU A 296 20.40 -9.05 36.72
C LEU A 296 21.56 -9.08 35.73
N VAL A 297 21.40 -8.53 34.52
CA VAL A 297 22.46 -8.51 33.49
C VAL A 297 23.72 -7.79 34.01
N ALA A 298 23.56 -6.66 34.70
CA ALA A 298 24.66 -5.93 35.31
C ALA A 298 25.36 -6.73 36.44
N THR A 299 24.62 -7.59 37.15
CA THR A 299 25.15 -8.42 38.24
C THR A 299 25.85 -9.68 37.71
N LEU A 300 25.27 -10.37 36.73
CA LEU A 300 25.90 -11.50 36.04
C LEU A 300 27.25 -11.09 35.40
N LYS A 301 27.32 -9.88 34.83
CA LYS A 301 28.59 -9.29 34.37
C LYS A 301 29.63 -9.15 35.48
N LYS A 302 29.24 -8.62 36.66
CA LYS A 302 30.15 -8.46 37.82
C LYS A 302 30.63 -9.81 38.37
N LEU A 303 29.79 -10.83 38.31
CA LEU A 303 30.10 -12.19 38.73
C LEU A 303 30.87 -13.01 37.69
N ASN A 304 31.16 -12.42 36.52
CA ASN A 304 31.86 -13.08 35.41
C ASN A 304 31.19 -14.39 34.96
N ALA A 305 29.85 -14.36 34.85
CA ALA A 305 29.03 -15.49 34.40
C ALA A 305 29.48 -16.01 33.02
N SER A 306 29.42 -17.33 32.82
CA SER A 306 29.90 -17.96 31.58
C SER A 306 28.94 -17.75 30.41
N ALA A 307 29.41 -18.05 29.20
CA ALA A 307 28.56 -18.00 28.00
C ALA A 307 27.35 -18.95 28.08
N ASP A 308 27.51 -20.14 28.70
CA ASP A 308 26.41 -21.06 29.04
C ASP A 308 25.33 -20.34 29.88
N ASP A 309 25.76 -19.67 30.96
CA ASP A 309 24.85 -19.06 31.95
C ASP A 309 24.08 -17.87 31.36
N LEU A 310 24.76 -17.06 30.54
CA LEU A 310 24.14 -15.91 29.87
C LEU A 310 23.20 -16.34 28.75
N LEU A 311 23.55 -17.40 28.00
CA LEU A 311 22.66 -17.98 27.01
C LEU A 311 21.40 -18.56 27.66
N ALA A 312 21.54 -19.23 28.80
CA ALA A 312 20.44 -19.78 29.61
C ALA A 312 19.45 -18.71 30.12
N VAL A 313 19.90 -17.47 30.33
CA VAL A 313 19.07 -16.33 30.75
C VAL A 313 18.44 -15.60 29.56
N SER A 314 18.93 -15.82 28.33
CA SER A 314 18.52 -15.04 27.15
C SER A 314 17.08 -15.28 26.67
N GLU A 315 16.43 -16.36 27.12
CA GLU A 315 15.04 -16.70 26.78
C GLU A 315 14.06 -16.43 27.95
N VAL A 316 14.54 -15.80 29.02
CA VAL A 316 13.72 -15.40 30.18
C VAL A 316 12.93 -14.15 29.82
N GLY A 317 11.64 -14.15 30.15
CA GLY A 317 10.75 -13.03 29.88
C GLY A 317 11.22 -11.74 30.54
N GLY A 318 11.23 -10.64 29.79
CA GLY A 318 11.67 -9.32 30.27
C GLY A 318 13.17 -9.05 30.17
N VAL A 319 14.01 -10.06 29.91
CA VAL A 319 15.45 -9.85 29.68
C VAL A 319 15.70 -9.23 28.30
N SER A 320 16.25 -8.01 28.30
CA SER A 320 16.65 -7.33 27.06
C SER A 320 17.84 -8.05 26.41
N LYS A 321 17.59 -8.73 25.27
CA LYS A 321 18.64 -9.36 24.47
C LYS A 321 19.71 -8.33 24.05
N THR A 322 19.31 -7.08 23.79
CA THR A 322 20.19 -5.94 23.48
C THR A 322 21.16 -5.60 24.61
N GLU A 323 20.73 -5.68 25.87
CA GLU A 323 21.62 -5.44 27.04
C GLU A 323 22.51 -6.64 27.34
N LEU A 324 22.01 -7.85 27.08
CA LEU A 324 22.69 -9.10 27.38
C LEU A 324 23.83 -9.43 26.39
N LEU A 325 23.68 -9.11 25.09
CA LEU A 325 24.70 -9.41 24.07
C LEU A 325 26.08 -8.77 24.38
N PRO A 326 26.20 -7.48 24.78
CA PRO A 326 27.47 -6.91 25.21
C PRO A 326 28.12 -7.59 26.42
N VAL A 327 27.36 -8.33 27.24
CA VAL A 327 27.91 -9.15 28.33
C VAL A 327 28.37 -10.51 27.79
N LEU A 328 27.54 -11.15 26.95
CA LEU A 328 27.86 -12.42 26.29
C LEU A 328 29.15 -12.35 25.46
N LEU A 329 29.36 -11.24 24.73
CA LEU A 329 30.57 -11.00 23.92
C LEU A 329 31.89 -10.90 24.72
N HIS A 330 31.80 -10.79 26.05
CA HIS A 330 32.95 -10.77 26.95
C HIS A 330 32.95 -11.93 27.96
N ALA A 331 32.03 -12.89 27.80
CA ALA A 331 31.84 -13.98 28.74
C ALA A 331 32.92 -15.08 28.60
N PRO A 332 33.38 -15.68 29.72
CA PRO A 332 34.21 -16.87 29.67
C PRO A 332 33.52 -18.01 28.92
N GLY A 333 34.27 -18.70 28.05
CA GLY A 333 33.75 -19.85 27.29
C GLY A 333 32.90 -19.49 26.06
N LEU A 334 32.81 -18.22 25.66
CA LEU A 334 32.12 -17.83 24.42
C LEU A 334 32.70 -18.58 23.21
N THR A 335 31.83 -19.21 22.42
CA THR A 335 32.18 -19.87 21.16
C THR A 335 31.27 -19.40 20.03
N ALA A 336 31.64 -19.76 18.79
CA ALA A 336 30.83 -19.46 17.61
C ALA A 336 29.37 -19.93 17.71
N GLN A 337 29.15 -21.06 18.37
CA GLN A 337 27.83 -21.68 18.49
C GLN A 337 26.95 -20.97 19.53
N HIS A 338 27.53 -20.37 20.58
CA HIS A 338 26.79 -19.56 21.54
C HIS A 338 26.16 -18.35 20.87
N LEU A 339 26.96 -17.60 20.11
CA LEU A 339 26.49 -16.39 19.46
C LEU A 339 25.55 -16.68 18.30
N SER A 340 25.79 -17.76 17.55
CA SER A 340 24.85 -18.27 16.55
C SER A 340 23.50 -18.59 17.19
N ALA A 341 23.45 -19.45 18.22
CA ALA A 341 22.22 -19.80 18.92
C ALA A 341 21.50 -18.61 19.59
N PHE A 342 22.25 -17.62 20.06
CA PHE A 342 21.70 -16.38 20.62
C PHE A 342 21.06 -15.49 19.55
N LEU A 343 21.76 -15.25 18.42
CA LEU A 343 21.31 -14.35 17.36
C LEU A 343 20.18 -14.95 16.52
N THR A 344 20.23 -16.25 16.19
CA THR A 344 19.17 -16.92 15.40
C THR A 344 17.84 -17.03 16.14
N ARG A 345 17.85 -16.92 17.48
CA ARG A 345 16.67 -16.99 18.36
C ARG A 345 16.27 -15.64 18.94
N ALA A 346 17.07 -14.60 18.71
CA ALA A 346 16.61 -13.24 18.90
C ALA A 346 15.80 -12.82 17.68
N GLY A 347 14.47 -12.73 17.80
CA GLY A 347 13.62 -12.13 16.75
C GLY A 347 13.97 -10.66 16.43
N THR A 348 14.85 -10.06 17.25
CA THR A 348 15.46 -8.73 17.11
C THR A 348 16.98 -8.80 16.89
N GLY A 349 17.55 -9.98 16.60
CA GLY A 349 18.99 -10.21 16.53
C GLY A 349 19.67 -9.34 15.48
N VAL A 350 19.02 -9.11 14.34
CA VAL A 350 19.54 -8.24 13.28
C VAL A 350 19.38 -6.76 13.62
N ASP A 351 18.31 -6.36 14.33
CA ASP A 351 18.16 -4.99 14.84
C ASP A 351 19.30 -4.65 15.82
N MET A 352 19.73 -5.60 16.65
CA MET A 352 20.88 -5.45 17.53
C MET A 352 22.20 -5.32 16.77
N LEU A 353 22.33 -5.97 15.61
CA LEU A 353 23.48 -5.83 14.72
C LEU A 353 23.40 -4.55 13.85
N ALA A 354 22.30 -3.79 13.89
CA ALA A 354 22.21 -2.47 13.27
C ALA A 354 23.09 -1.44 14.01
N ASP A 355 23.25 -1.58 15.33
CA ASP A 355 24.21 -0.78 16.11
C ASP A 355 25.66 -1.09 15.69
N ALA A 356 26.41 -0.03 15.35
CA ALA A 356 27.79 -0.13 14.90
C ALA A 356 28.74 -0.66 15.96
N LYS A 357 28.50 -0.36 17.24
CA LYS A 357 29.36 -0.83 18.34
C LYS A 357 29.17 -2.33 18.56
N THR A 358 27.94 -2.79 18.65
CA THR A 358 27.55 -4.19 18.78
C THR A 358 28.04 -5.00 17.59
N ARG A 359 27.77 -4.55 16.35
CA ARG A 359 28.27 -5.20 15.13
C ARG A 359 29.79 -5.34 15.10
N LYS A 360 30.53 -4.30 15.49
CA LYS A 360 32.00 -4.35 15.57
C LYS A 360 32.48 -5.33 16.64
N ALA A 361 31.82 -5.39 17.79
CA ALA A 361 32.16 -6.32 18.86
C ALA A 361 31.87 -7.79 18.48
N VAL A 362 30.74 -8.05 17.81
CA VAL A 362 30.40 -9.36 17.22
C VAL A 362 31.45 -9.79 16.19
N ARG A 363 31.79 -8.94 15.22
CA ARG A 363 32.83 -9.25 14.22
C ARG A 363 34.22 -9.45 14.82
N ALA A 364 34.54 -8.80 15.95
CA ALA A 364 35.80 -8.99 16.66
C ALA A 364 35.84 -10.31 17.45
N ALA A 365 34.70 -10.74 18.01
CA ALA A 365 34.58 -12.04 18.68
C ALA A 365 34.50 -13.21 17.69
N MET A 366 33.95 -12.98 16.49
CA MET A 366 33.77 -13.98 15.43
C MET A 366 34.06 -13.39 14.05
N PRO A 367 35.33 -13.40 13.60
CA PRO A 367 35.71 -12.86 12.29
C PRO A 367 35.11 -13.67 11.12
N ASP A 368 34.88 -14.97 11.33
CA ASP A 368 34.39 -15.90 10.29
C ASP A 368 32.85 -15.96 10.19
N LEU A 369 32.12 -15.18 11.00
CA LEU A 369 30.65 -15.13 10.94
C LEU A 369 30.20 -14.38 9.68
N ARG A 370 29.53 -15.08 8.76
CA ARG A 370 28.79 -14.43 7.69
C ARG A 370 27.51 -13.86 8.27
N ILE A 371 27.15 -12.63 7.92
CA ILE A 371 25.86 -12.07 8.37
C ILE A 371 24.70 -12.88 7.76
N GLN A 372 24.84 -13.41 6.55
CA GLN A 372 23.87 -14.31 5.90
C GLN A 372 23.43 -15.48 6.81
N ASP A 373 24.34 -16.04 7.59
CA ASP A 373 24.10 -17.16 8.52
C ASP A 373 23.17 -16.77 9.69
N VAL A 374 23.07 -15.48 10.01
CA VAL A 374 22.13 -14.90 10.97
C VAL A 374 20.84 -14.47 10.28
N LEU A 375 20.92 -13.93 9.06
CA LEU A 375 19.77 -13.42 8.31
C LEU A 375 18.79 -14.52 7.86
N VAL A 376 19.27 -15.74 7.64
CA VAL A 376 18.46 -16.89 7.18
C VAL A 376 17.26 -17.22 8.09
N THR A 377 17.25 -16.71 9.32
CA THR A 377 16.18 -16.95 10.31
C THR A 377 15.13 -15.85 10.38
N ILE A 378 15.23 -14.83 9.52
CA ILE A 378 14.29 -13.69 9.45
C ILE A 378 13.62 -13.67 8.07
N GLU A 379 12.37 -13.21 8.03
CA GLU A 379 11.62 -12.98 6.79
C GLU A 379 12.43 -12.12 5.82
N ALA A 380 12.54 -12.60 4.57
CA ALA A 380 13.41 -12.01 3.55
C ALA A 380 13.17 -10.52 3.35
N ASP A 381 11.91 -10.08 3.39
CA ASP A 381 11.53 -8.68 3.22
C ASP A 381 12.08 -7.77 4.32
N ARG A 382 12.03 -8.23 5.58
CA ARG A 382 12.57 -7.49 6.72
C ARG A 382 14.09 -7.47 6.71
N VAL A 383 14.73 -8.56 6.28
CA VAL A 383 16.20 -8.59 6.07
C VAL A 383 16.60 -7.55 5.03
N HIS A 384 15.88 -7.51 3.91
CA HIS A 384 16.17 -6.62 2.79
C HIS A 384 16.10 -5.15 3.21
N ASP A 385 15.01 -4.76 3.86
CA ASP A 385 14.83 -3.38 4.36
C ASP A 385 15.93 -2.97 5.36
N LEU A 386 16.27 -3.84 6.33
CA LEU A 386 17.33 -3.58 7.31
C LEU A 386 18.71 -3.44 6.66
N LEU A 387 19.03 -4.28 5.66
CA LEU A 387 20.27 -4.15 4.89
C LEU A 387 20.31 -2.85 4.08
N VAL A 388 19.19 -2.46 3.46
CA VAL A 388 19.11 -1.24 2.65
C VAL A 388 19.13 0.04 3.49
N HIS A 389 18.66 0.00 4.73
CA HIS A 389 18.63 1.16 5.64
C HIS A 389 19.80 1.25 6.62
N ASN A 390 20.69 0.26 6.68
CA ASN A 390 21.88 0.29 7.53
C ASN A 390 23.17 -0.01 6.75
N ASP A 391 23.90 1.02 6.33
CA ASP A 391 25.17 0.94 5.58
C ASP A 391 26.22 -0.01 6.18
N GLY A 392 26.21 -0.19 7.49
CA GLY A 392 27.16 -1.05 8.18
C GLY A 392 26.79 -2.53 8.19
N LEU A 393 25.49 -2.86 8.25
CA LEU A 393 24.99 -4.19 7.95
C LEU A 393 25.13 -4.49 6.45
N ALA A 394 24.77 -3.54 5.58
CA ALA A 394 24.98 -3.63 4.13
C ALA A 394 26.44 -3.96 3.81
N SER A 395 27.39 -3.22 4.38
CA SER A 395 28.83 -3.46 4.11
C SER A 395 29.25 -4.87 4.54
N TRP A 396 28.84 -5.35 5.72
CA TRP A 396 29.16 -6.71 6.17
C TRP A 396 28.50 -7.79 5.30
N PHE A 397 27.26 -7.59 4.85
CA PHE A 397 26.59 -8.49 3.90
C PHE A 397 27.34 -8.55 2.58
N LEU A 398 27.61 -7.37 1.99
CA LEU A 398 28.25 -7.24 0.68
C LEU A 398 29.68 -7.81 0.69
N GLU A 399 30.43 -7.75 1.79
CA GLU A 399 31.76 -8.38 1.94
C GLU A 399 31.72 -9.90 1.66
N THR A 400 30.69 -10.60 2.13
CA THR A 400 30.54 -12.08 2.06
C THR A 400 29.44 -12.56 1.11
N ALA A 401 28.84 -11.66 0.34
CA ALA A 401 27.77 -11.94 -0.61
C ALA A 401 28.29 -12.57 -1.92
N THR A 402 27.67 -13.68 -2.31
CA THR A 402 27.79 -14.28 -3.65
C THR A 402 27.05 -13.45 -4.69
N ALA A 403 27.26 -13.71 -5.99
CA ALA A 403 26.48 -13.06 -7.04
C ALA A 403 24.96 -13.29 -6.90
N LYS A 404 24.53 -14.44 -6.38
CA LYS A 404 23.11 -14.74 -6.11
C LYS A 404 22.57 -13.93 -4.92
N ASP A 405 23.33 -13.84 -3.83
CA ASP A 405 23.00 -12.96 -2.70
C ASP A 405 22.87 -11.49 -3.14
N LEU A 406 23.75 -11.06 -4.06
CA LEU A 406 23.73 -9.72 -4.65
C LEU A 406 22.53 -9.51 -5.60
N LEU A 407 22.14 -10.49 -6.41
CA LEU A 407 20.92 -10.41 -7.23
C LEU A 407 19.68 -10.28 -6.34
N TRP A 408 19.55 -11.16 -5.34
CA TRP A 408 18.45 -11.09 -4.36
C TRP A 408 18.42 -9.73 -3.65
N PHE A 409 19.56 -9.26 -3.14
CA PHE A 409 19.65 -7.96 -2.46
C PHE A 409 19.39 -6.78 -3.39
N CYS A 410 19.70 -6.88 -4.68
CA CYS A 410 19.49 -5.76 -5.60
C CYS A 410 18.08 -5.74 -6.21
N ALA A 411 17.31 -6.81 -6.10
CA ALA A 411 16.13 -6.99 -6.95
C ALA A 411 14.95 -7.81 -6.39
N SER A 412 15.04 -8.38 -5.18
CA SER A 412 13.89 -9.09 -4.59
C SER A 412 12.76 -8.15 -4.14
N GLN A 413 13.09 -6.90 -3.82
CA GLN A 413 12.12 -5.85 -3.52
C GLN A 413 12.26 -4.66 -4.46
N VAL A 414 11.20 -4.35 -5.23
CA VAL A 414 11.21 -3.30 -6.25
C VAL A 414 11.52 -1.91 -5.68
N GLY A 415 10.92 -1.55 -4.54
CA GLY A 415 11.04 -0.20 -3.97
C GLY A 415 12.37 0.10 -3.25
N THR A 416 13.14 -0.93 -2.93
CA THR A 416 14.46 -0.79 -2.30
C THR A 416 15.59 -1.16 -3.26
N ALA A 417 15.27 -1.81 -4.39
CA ALA A 417 16.19 -2.19 -5.47
C ALA A 417 17.10 -1.04 -5.92
N ALA A 418 16.58 0.17 -6.15
CA ALA A 418 17.38 1.31 -6.61
C ALA A 418 18.49 1.71 -5.62
N LYS A 419 18.26 1.54 -4.32
CA LYS A 419 19.22 1.87 -3.25
C LYS A 419 20.19 0.70 -3.04
N ALA A 420 19.68 -0.52 -2.97
CA ALA A 420 20.48 -1.73 -2.86
C ALA A 420 21.47 -1.91 -4.04
N THR A 421 20.97 -1.72 -5.27
CA THR A 421 21.75 -1.78 -6.51
C THR A 421 22.89 -0.75 -6.51
N ARG A 422 22.64 0.47 -6.01
CA ARG A 422 23.70 1.48 -5.82
C ARG A 422 24.70 1.09 -4.73
N LEU A 423 24.25 0.55 -3.59
CA LEU A 423 25.12 0.09 -2.51
C LEU A 423 26.03 -1.06 -2.95
N ALA A 424 25.48 -2.07 -3.64
CA ALA A 424 26.23 -3.19 -4.19
C ALA A 424 27.27 -2.71 -5.21
N GLY A 425 26.86 -1.89 -6.18
CA GLY A 425 27.78 -1.30 -7.17
C GLY A 425 28.91 -0.47 -6.55
N ALA A 426 28.61 0.33 -5.52
CA ALA A 426 29.60 1.18 -4.85
C ALA A 426 30.59 0.39 -3.97
N LYS A 427 30.19 -0.75 -3.40
CA LYS A 427 31.00 -1.53 -2.44
C LYS A 427 31.68 -2.75 -3.06
N ARG A 428 31.07 -3.39 -4.06
CA ARG A 428 31.54 -4.62 -4.72
C ARG A 428 31.89 -4.42 -6.19
N GLY A 429 31.60 -3.24 -6.76
CA GLY A 429 31.68 -3.03 -8.20
C GLY A 429 30.62 -3.83 -8.95
N TRP A 430 30.83 -4.00 -10.26
CA TRP A 430 29.89 -4.69 -11.16
C TRP A 430 30.42 -6.01 -11.72
N GLY A 431 31.60 -6.46 -11.29
CA GLY A 431 32.21 -7.71 -11.78
C GLY A 431 31.34 -8.94 -11.58
N TRP A 432 30.64 -9.00 -10.44
CA TRP A 432 29.72 -10.08 -10.05
C TRP A 432 28.53 -10.27 -10.99
N VAL A 433 28.15 -9.25 -11.77
CA VAL A 433 27.08 -9.38 -12.77
C VAL A 433 27.45 -10.38 -13.88
N ASN A 434 28.75 -10.54 -14.18
CA ASN A 434 29.22 -11.56 -15.12
C ASN A 434 29.18 -12.99 -14.54
N GLU A 435 29.01 -13.14 -13.23
CA GLU A 435 28.88 -14.44 -12.56
C GLU A 435 27.40 -14.92 -12.57
N LEU A 436 26.44 -14.01 -12.75
CA LEU A 436 25.00 -14.29 -12.82
C LEU A 436 24.60 -15.16 -14.01
N THR A 437 25.42 -15.20 -15.06
CA THR A 437 25.20 -15.99 -16.29
C THR A 437 25.00 -17.48 -16.02
N SER A 438 25.50 -17.98 -14.87
CA SER A 438 25.31 -19.37 -14.41
C SER A 438 24.27 -19.57 -13.30
N LEU A 439 23.57 -18.50 -12.88
CA LEU A 439 22.77 -18.46 -11.64
C LEU A 439 21.36 -17.86 -11.79
N ALA A 440 21.13 -17.01 -12.79
CA ALA A 440 19.94 -16.14 -12.80
C ALA A 440 18.74 -16.67 -13.62
N GLN A 441 18.75 -17.94 -14.02
CA GLN A 441 17.67 -18.52 -14.82
C GLN A 441 16.51 -18.96 -13.93
N GLY A 442 15.31 -18.45 -14.23
CA GLY A 442 14.14 -18.47 -13.32
C GLY A 442 13.96 -17.16 -12.55
N GLU A 443 14.98 -16.32 -12.51
CA GLU A 443 14.98 -15.00 -11.85
C GLU A 443 14.75 -13.85 -12.84
N ASP A 444 14.09 -14.10 -13.99
CA ASP A 444 13.87 -13.11 -15.07
C ASP A 444 13.23 -11.80 -14.54
N THR A 445 12.36 -11.89 -13.52
CA THR A 445 11.78 -10.74 -12.83
C THR A 445 12.85 -9.94 -12.07
N MET A 446 13.69 -10.61 -11.26
CA MET A 446 14.78 -9.96 -10.53
C MET A 446 15.85 -9.40 -11.48
N LEU A 447 16.20 -10.10 -12.55
CA LEU A 447 17.11 -9.58 -13.58
C LEU A 447 16.56 -8.31 -14.25
N ARG A 448 15.25 -8.26 -14.56
CA ARG A 448 14.62 -7.05 -15.10
C ARG A 448 14.64 -5.90 -14.09
N VAL A 449 14.34 -6.16 -12.82
CA VAL A 449 14.45 -5.15 -11.74
C VAL A 449 15.89 -4.66 -11.58
N LEU A 450 16.89 -5.55 -11.59
CA LEU A 450 18.31 -5.19 -11.54
C LEU A 450 18.71 -4.36 -12.78
N ALA A 451 18.31 -4.76 -13.99
CA ALA A 451 18.61 -4.03 -15.23
C ALA A 451 18.00 -2.63 -15.24
N ILE A 452 16.77 -2.47 -14.74
CA ILE A 452 16.12 -1.16 -14.59
C ILE A 452 16.96 -0.28 -13.66
N ASN A 453 17.35 -0.80 -12.49
CA ASN A 453 18.00 -0.06 -11.42
C ASN A 453 19.53 0.08 -11.55
N CYS A 454 20.19 -0.67 -12.42
CA CYS A 454 21.65 -0.66 -12.57
C CYS A 454 22.16 0.68 -13.17
N PRO A 455 22.98 1.45 -12.44
CA PRO A 455 23.54 2.71 -12.93
C PRO A 455 24.74 2.53 -13.88
N ASP A 456 25.40 1.37 -13.88
CA ASP A 456 26.54 1.11 -14.77
C ASP A 456 26.05 0.64 -16.14
N ALA A 457 26.41 1.39 -17.17
CA ALA A 457 25.93 1.14 -18.53
C ALA A 457 26.43 -0.19 -19.13
N LYS A 458 27.60 -0.70 -18.71
CA LYS A 458 28.14 -1.97 -19.23
C LYS A 458 27.47 -3.16 -18.57
N ALA A 459 27.31 -3.10 -17.25
CA ALA A 459 26.58 -4.12 -16.49
C ALA A 459 25.11 -4.16 -16.89
N LYS A 460 24.46 -3.01 -17.05
CA LYS A 460 23.07 -2.91 -17.56
C LYS A 460 22.92 -3.49 -18.96
N ALA A 461 23.83 -3.17 -19.88
CA ALA A 461 23.84 -3.77 -21.22
C ALA A 461 24.06 -5.29 -21.14
N TYR A 462 25.00 -5.78 -20.32
CA TYR A 462 25.21 -7.21 -20.12
C TYR A 462 23.96 -7.92 -19.57
N ILE A 463 23.27 -7.34 -18.58
CA ILE A 463 22.04 -7.92 -18.04
C ILE A 463 20.93 -7.96 -19.12
N ARG A 464 20.73 -6.87 -19.87
CA ARG A 464 19.69 -6.82 -20.91
C ARG A 464 20.01 -7.75 -22.09
N ASP A 465 21.21 -7.62 -22.64
CA ASP A 465 21.60 -8.18 -23.93
C ASP A 465 22.14 -9.62 -23.81
N VAL A 466 22.65 -10.02 -22.64
CA VAL A 466 23.23 -11.36 -22.40
C VAL A 466 22.41 -12.18 -21.40
N LEU A 467 21.97 -11.60 -20.27
CA LEU A 467 21.26 -12.39 -19.23
C LEU A 467 19.76 -12.54 -19.50
N ILE A 468 19.09 -11.47 -19.95
CA ILE A 468 17.65 -11.49 -20.23
C ILE A 468 17.37 -12.03 -21.65
N ALA A 469 18.19 -11.64 -22.63
CA ALA A 469 18.08 -12.08 -24.04
C ALA A 469 16.71 -11.80 -24.70
N ASP A 470 16.09 -10.67 -24.36
CA ASP A 470 14.76 -10.27 -24.86
C ASP A 470 14.88 -9.18 -25.94
N SER A 471 14.80 -9.59 -27.21
CA SER A 471 14.86 -8.70 -28.38
C SER A 471 13.69 -7.72 -28.50
N LYS A 472 12.68 -7.80 -27.63
CA LYS A 472 11.54 -6.87 -27.57
C LYS A 472 11.68 -5.82 -26.46
N TYR A 473 12.81 -5.77 -25.75
CA TYR A 473 13.07 -4.76 -24.72
C TYR A 473 13.35 -3.38 -25.33
N THR A 474 12.31 -2.69 -25.78
CA THR A 474 12.41 -1.29 -26.22
C THR A 474 12.73 -0.40 -25.02
N ASP A 475 13.76 0.44 -25.14
CA ASP A 475 14.21 1.36 -24.09
C ASP A 475 13.11 2.39 -23.73
N ALA A 476 12.24 2.02 -22.78
CA ALA A 476 11.40 2.96 -22.06
C ALA A 476 12.32 3.85 -21.21
N VAL A 477 12.57 5.07 -21.68
CA VAL A 477 13.54 6.01 -21.10
C VAL A 477 13.11 6.41 -19.68
N VAL A 478 13.66 5.75 -18.67
CA VAL A 478 13.60 6.18 -17.28
C VAL A 478 14.74 7.16 -17.00
N ASP A 479 14.38 8.27 -16.37
CA ASP A 479 15.20 9.47 -16.25
C ASP A 479 16.37 9.33 -15.25
N LYS A 480 17.50 9.99 -15.53
CA LYS A 480 18.79 9.68 -14.87
C LYS A 480 19.11 10.47 -13.59
N THR A 481 18.20 11.30 -13.06
CA THR A 481 18.56 12.32 -12.05
C THR A 481 17.58 12.42 -10.88
N SER A 482 17.63 11.50 -9.90
CA SER A 482 16.93 11.70 -8.61
C SER A 482 17.69 11.19 -7.37
N GLN A 483 17.83 12.10 -6.41
CA GLN A 483 18.01 11.82 -4.98
C GLN A 483 16.68 11.29 -4.37
N PRO A 484 16.66 10.76 -3.13
CA PRO A 484 15.50 10.01 -2.65
C PRO A 484 14.31 10.93 -2.25
N MET A 485 13.23 10.84 -3.02
CA MET A 485 11.87 11.22 -2.60
C MET A 485 11.02 9.98 -2.35
N ASP A 486 10.00 10.15 -1.51
CA ASP A 486 8.88 9.23 -1.23
C ASP A 486 8.47 8.42 -2.48
N GLU A 487 8.57 7.10 -2.42
CA GLU A 487 8.32 6.25 -3.60
C GLU A 487 6.86 6.23 -4.05
N ARG A 488 5.94 6.60 -3.14
CA ARG A 488 4.55 6.90 -3.47
C ARG A 488 4.42 8.05 -4.47
N ALA A 489 5.53 8.71 -4.84
CA ALA A 489 5.66 9.74 -5.87
C ALA A 489 6.19 9.25 -7.25
N LYS A 490 6.44 7.95 -7.52
CA LYS A 490 7.20 7.55 -8.74
C LYS A 490 6.43 6.87 -9.87
N HIS A 491 5.37 6.11 -9.61
CA HIS A 491 4.70 5.32 -10.66
C HIS A 491 3.52 6.02 -11.38
N GLY A 492 3.42 7.35 -11.25
CA GLY A 492 2.30 8.12 -11.79
C GLY A 492 0.94 7.69 -11.23
N GLN A 493 -0.14 8.03 -11.92
CA GLN A 493 -1.49 7.59 -11.51
C GLN A 493 -1.72 6.09 -11.74
N GLY A 494 -1.02 5.49 -12.72
CA GLY A 494 -1.23 4.11 -13.16
C GLY A 494 -0.65 3.06 -12.21
N GLY A 495 0.63 3.17 -11.83
CA GLY A 495 1.22 2.16 -10.95
C GLY A 495 0.68 2.20 -9.53
N ARG A 496 0.36 3.39 -8.99
CA ARG A 496 -0.31 3.50 -7.69
C ARG A 496 -1.70 2.86 -7.66
N LEU A 497 -2.37 2.73 -8.81
CA LEU A 497 -3.59 1.95 -8.88
C LEU A 497 -3.29 0.45 -8.75
N VAL A 498 -2.20 -0.04 -9.36
CA VAL A 498 -1.74 -1.42 -9.20
C VAL A 498 -1.34 -1.69 -7.75
N ASP A 499 -0.60 -0.78 -7.12
CA ASP A 499 -0.25 -0.87 -5.69
C ASP A 499 -1.52 -0.93 -4.82
N ALA A 500 -2.51 -0.06 -5.10
CA ALA A 500 -3.79 -0.05 -4.39
C ALA A 500 -4.69 -1.26 -4.66
N MET A 501 -4.45 -2.03 -5.74
CA MET A 501 -5.10 -3.33 -5.96
C MET A 501 -4.56 -4.42 -5.01
N GLU A 502 -3.48 -4.16 -4.28
CA GLU A 502 -2.98 -4.97 -3.17
C GLU A 502 -3.35 -4.41 -1.79
N GLY A 503 -3.83 -3.16 -1.75
CA GLY A 503 -4.25 -2.45 -0.54
C GLY A 503 -5.72 -2.69 -0.14
N THR A 504 -6.31 -1.69 0.53
CA THR A 504 -7.71 -1.72 0.98
C THR A 504 -8.66 -1.22 -0.10
N GLY A 505 -9.96 -1.57 0.01
CA GLY A 505 -10.99 -1.04 -0.89
C GLY A 505 -11.06 0.49 -0.89
N ASP A 506 -10.92 1.13 0.28
CA ASP A 506 -10.90 2.59 0.41
C ASP A 506 -9.70 3.23 -0.29
N GLU A 507 -8.52 2.63 -0.19
CA GLU A 507 -7.35 3.10 -0.96
C GLU A 507 -7.57 2.95 -2.46
N LEU A 508 -8.13 1.82 -2.91
CA LEU A 508 -8.47 1.62 -4.32
C LEU A 508 -9.50 2.66 -4.81
N PHE A 509 -10.51 3.00 -4.00
CA PHE A 509 -11.44 4.09 -4.31
C PHE A 509 -10.76 5.45 -4.39
N ALA A 510 -9.84 5.77 -3.46
CA ALA A 510 -9.07 7.01 -3.52
C ALA A 510 -8.20 7.09 -4.80
N ARG A 511 -7.56 5.99 -5.22
CA ARG A 511 -6.78 5.94 -6.48
C ARG A 511 -7.64 5.97 -7.73
N LEU A 512 -8.86 5.42 -7.71
CA LEU A 512 -9.83 5.62 -8.78
C LEU A 512 -10.29 7.09 -8.80
N GLY A 513 -10.54 7.71 -7.64
CA GLY A 513 -10.86 9.13 -7.49
C GLY A 513 -9.79 10.06 -8.07
N ASP A 514 -8.51 9.74 -7.87
CA ASP A 514 -7.35 10.47 -8.44
C ASP A 514 -7.34 10.49 -9.99
N LEU A 515 -7.91 9.48 -10.65
CA LEU A 515 -7.91 9.38 -12.11
C LEU A 515 -8.86 10.41 -12.74
N GLU A 516 -8.54 10.83 -13.96
CA GLU A 516 -9.48 11.59 -14.79
C GLU A 516 -10.61 10.66 -15.26
N GLU A 517 -11.84 11.18 -15.37
CA GLU A 517 -13.02 10.42 -15.78
C GLU A 517 -12.78 9.61 -17.06
N ALA A 518 -12.23 10.24 -18.11
CA ALA A 518 -11.87 9.56 -19.35
C ALA A 518 -10.87 8.40 -19.16
N LYS A 519 -9.98 8.44 -18.15
CA LYS A 519 -9.08 7.34 -17.80
C LYS A 519 -9.81 6.23 -17.04
N ARG A 520 -10.68 6.57 -16.09
CA ARG A 520 -11.54 5.60 -15.38
C ARG A 520 -12.44 4.84 -16.35
N VAL A 521 -13.16 5.57 -17.21
CA VAL A 521 -14.03 5.00 -18.25
C VAL A 521 -13.22 4.11 -19.19
N LYS A 522 -12.03 4.54 -19.64
CA LYS A 522 -11.14 3.70 -20.47
C LYS A 522 -10.67 2.43 -19.73
N LEU A 523 -10.44 2.49 -18.43
CA LEU A 523 -10.10 1.33 -17.62
C LEU A 523 -11.29 0.38 -17.48
N GLY A 524 -12.49 0.91 -17.22
CA GLY A 524 -13.75 0.17 -17.22
C GLY A 524 -14.16 -0.41 -18.57
N GLN A 525 -13.57 0.07 -19.67
CA GLN A 525 -13.73 -0.52 -21.01
C GLN A 525 -12.92 -1.80 -21.23
N SER A 526 -11.99 -2.14 -20.33
CA SER A 526 -11.25 -3.40 -20.36
C SER A 526 -11.92 -4.44 -19.48
N ASP A 527 -12.42 -5.53 -20.08
CA ASP A 527 -13.04 -6.66 -19.36
C ASP A 527 -12.05 -7.26 -18.33
N GLU A 528 -10.76 -7.37 -18.69
CA GLU A 528 -9.69 -7.85 -17.80
C GLU A 528 -9.45 -6.90 -16.61
N SER A 529 -9.41 -5.59 -16.85
CA SER A 529 -9.17 -4.61 -15.79
C SER A 529 -10.36 -4.51 -14.84
N ALA A 530 -11.60 -4.56 -15.38
CA ALA A 530 -12.82 -4.61 -14.59
C ALA A 530 -12.87 -5.88 -13.73
N GLU A 531 -12.61 -7.08 -14.30
CA GLU A 531 -12.55 -8.33 -13.52
C GLU A 531 -11.44 -8.31 -12.47
N SER A 532 -10.27 -7.74 -12.78
CA SER A 532 -9.14 -7.69 -11.84
C SER A 532 -9.43 -6.77 -10.64
N ILE A 533 -10.08 -5.62 -10.88
CA ILE A 533 -10.60 -4.75 -9.82
C ILE A 533 -11.69 -5.46 -9.02
N GLY A 534 -12.64 -6.12 -9.69
CA GLY A 534 -13.71 -6.87 -9.04
C GLY A 534 -13.17 -7.93 -8.06
N LYS A 535 -12.23 -8.77 -8.51
CA LYS A 535 -11.59 -9.83 -7.70
C LYS A 535 -10.81 -9.33 -6.48
N ARG A 536 -10.48 -8.03 -6.39
CA ARG A 536 -9.81 -7.41 -5.24
C ARG A 536 -10.77 -6.73 -4.27
N LEU A 537 -12.02 -6.51 -4.68
CA LEU A 537 -13.05 -5.85 -3.87
C LEU A 537 -13.97 -6.88 -3.18
N ARG A 538 -14.56 -6.46 -2.07
CA ARG A 538 -15.68 -7.20 -1.49
C ARG A 538 -16.93 -7.00 -2.36
N PRO A 539 -17.86 -7.97 -2.44
CA PRO A 539 -19.09 -7.84 -3.21
C PRO A 539 -19.88 -6.55 -2.89
N GLU A 540 -19.96 -6.16 -1.63
CA GLU A 540 -20.64 -4.92 -1.20
C GLU A 540 -20.01 -3.64 -1.76
N ASP A 541 -18.71 -3.62 -2.03
CA ASP A 541 -17.98 -2.45 -2.55
C ASP A 541 -18.04 -2.39 -4.09
N PHE A 542 -18.22 -3.53 -4.76
CA PHE A 542 -18.07 -3.62 -6.21
C PHE A 542 -19.06 -2.76 -7.00
N GLY A 543 -20.32 -2.64 -6.56
CA GLY A 543 -21.31 -1.78 -7.21
C GLY A 543 -20.87 -0.31 -7.29
N ARG A 544 -20.06 0.15 -6.33
CA ARG A 544 -19.49 1.49 -6.32
C ARG A 544 -18.30 1.62 -7.27
N ALA A 545 -17.43 0.61 -7.32
CA ALA A 545 -16.33 0.58 -8.29
C ALA A 545 -16.85 0.54 -9.73
N ALA A 546 -17.94 -0.21 -9.96
CA ALA A 546 -18.64 -0.25 -11.23
C ALA A 546 -19.12 1.14 -11.68
N ARG A 547 -19.61 1.97 -10.74
CA ARG A 547 -19.97 3.38 -10.97
C ARG A 547 -18.76 4.27 -11.28
N PHE A 548 -17.68 4.19 -10.50
CA PHE A 548 -16.44 4.94 -10.78
C PHE A 548 -15.90 4.68 -12.18
N LEU A 549 -15.97 3.43 -12.63
CA LEU A 549 -15.46 2.95 -13.92
C LEU A 549 -16.45 3.12 -15.10
N ASP A 550 -17.67 3.59 -14.85
CA ASP A 550 -18.80 3.60 -15.80
C ASP A 550 -18.97 2.24 -16.52
N LEU A 551 -18.97 1.15 -15.75
CA LEU A 551 -19.14 -0.19 -16.32
C LEU A 551 -20.53 -0.31 -16.95
N THR A 552 -20.58 -0.84 -18.17
CA THR A 552 -21.84 -1.24 -18.80
C THR A 552 -22.49 -2.39 -18.04
N PHE A 553 -23.79 -2.62 -18.26
CA PHE A 553 -24.54 -3.75 -17.70
C PHE A 553 -23.78 -5.08 -17.87
N ARG A 554 -23.33 -5.36 -19.10
CA ARG A 554 -22.52 -6.54 -19.44
C ARG A 554 -21.27 -6.66 -18.59
N ARG A 555 -20.47 -5.60 -18.49
CA ARG A 555 -19.18 -5.64 -17.77
C ARG A 555 -19.37 -5.72 -16.27
N THR A 556 -20.42 -5.12 -15.74
CA THR A 556 -20.78 -5.24 -14.32
C THR A 556 -21.11 -6.69 -13.95
N VAL A 557 -21.93 -7.38 -14.75
CA VAL A 557 -22.21 -8.82 -14.56
C VAL A 557 -20.95 -9.68 -14.72
N LEU A 558 -20.09 -9.34 -15.68
CA LEU A 558 -18.84 -10.07 -15.93
C LEU A 558 -17.80 -9.86 -14.81
N ALA A 559 -17.70 -8.66 -14.24
CA ALA A 559 -16.68 -8.34 -13.25
C ALA A 559 -17.13 -8.50 -11.79
N SER A 560 -18.41 -8.81 -11.55
CA SER A 560 -18.92 -9.04 -10.20
C SER A 560 -18.15 -10.15 -9.47
N PRO A 561 -17.64 -9.89 -8.25
CA PRO A 561 -16.92 -10.89 -7.44
C PRO A 561 -17.85 -11.75 -6.57
N GLY A 562 -19.15 -11.51 -6.60
CA GLY A 562 -20.16 -12.30 -5.90
C GLY A 562 -21.45 -11.51 -5.63
N PRO A 563 -22.51 -12.17 -5.12
CA PRO A 563 -23.81 -11.54 -4.98
C PRO A 563 -23.83 -10.35 -4.02
N ALA A 564 -24.31 -9.20 -4.51
CA ALA A 564 -24.43 -7.97 -3.73
C ALA A 564 -25.44 -7.00 -4.35
N ALA A 565 -26.30 -6.41 -3.52
CA ALA A 565 -27.30 -5.46 -4.02
C ALA A 565 -26.76 -4.07 -4.33
N ALA A 566 -25.53 -3.72 -3.91
CA ALA A 566 -24.84 -2.55 -4.45
C ALA A 566 -24.63 -2.72 -5.97
N THR A 567 -24.24 -3.92 -6.40
CA THR A 567 -24.13 -4.29 -7.82
C THR A 567 -25.48 -4.26 -8.52
N VAL A 568 -26.53 -4.83 -7.90
CA VAL A 568 -27.91 -4.77 -8.44
C VAL A 568 -28.39 -3.33 -8.60
N ALA A 569 -28.22 -2.49 -7.58
CA ALA A 569 -28.66 -1.10 -7.61
C ALA A 569 -27.88 -0.26 -8.63
N TYR A 570 -26.62 -0.59 -8.89
CA TYR A 570 -25.89 -0.01 -10.03
C TYR A 570 -26.45 -0.49 -11.38
N LEU A 571 -26.76 -1.78 -11.52
CA LEU A 571 -27.38 -2.34 -12.74
C LEU A 571 -28.75 -1.71 -13.05
N ASP A 572 -29.54 -1.39 -12.03
CA ASP A 572 -30.83 -0.68 -12.15
C ASP A 572 -30.69 0.72 -12.77
N THR A 573 -29.54 1.40 -12.55
CA THR A 573 -29.25 2.70 -13.17
C THR A 573 -28.78 2.62 -14.64
N ARG A 574 -28.52 1.41 -15.16
CA ARG A 574 -27.99 1.25 -16.53
C ARG A 574 -29.10 1.35 -17.59
N PRO A 575 -28.78 1.85 -18.80
CA PRO A 575 -29.74 1.90 -19.90
C PRO A 575 -30.35 0.52 -20.21
N HIS A 576 -31.67 0.46 -20.34
CA HIS A 576 -32.42 -0.74 -20.71
C HIS A 576 -31.89 -1.43 -21.98
N ALA A 577 -31.34 -0.67 -22.94
CA ALA A 577 -30.70 -1.23 -24.13
C ALA A 577 -29.45 -2.08 -23.82
N GLU A 578 -28.66 -1.75 -22.80
CA GLU A 578 -27.52 -2.56 -22.34
C GLU A 578 -28.02 -3.88 -21.72
N GLN A 579 -29.05 -3.80 -20.88
CA GLN A 579 -29.70 -4.95 -20.24
C GLN A 579 -30.26 -5.94 -21.29
N LEU A 580 -30.97 -5.44 -22.30
CA LEU A 580 -31.47 -6.25 -23.42
C LEU A 580 -30.36 -6.85 -24.30
N ALA A 581 -29.17 -6.26 -24.33
CA ALA A 581 -28.00 -6.84 -24.99
C ALA A 581 -27.42 -7.99 -24.15
N THR A 582 -27.24 -7.79 -22.84
CA THR A 582 -26.76 -8.84 -21.92
C THR A 582 -27.68 -10.05 -21.87
N LEU A 583 -29.02 -9.87 -21.93
CA LEU A 583 -30.02 -10.94 -22.05
C LEU A 583 -29.94 -11.78 -23.35
N ARG A 584 -28.96 -11.53 -24.23
CA ARG A 584 -28.67 -12.35 -25.41
C ARG A 584 -27.48 -13.30 -25.20
N GLU A 585 -26.69 -13.08 -24.14
CA GLU A 585 -25.53 -13.92 -23.76
C GLU A 585 -25.92 -14.82 -22.59
N SER A 586 -26.34 -16.07 -22.85
CA SER A 586 -26.79 -17.03 -21.81
C SER A 586 -25.74 -17.29 -20.72
N THR A 587 -24.46 -17.26 -21.08
CA THR A 587 -23.35 -17.35 -20.12
C THR A 587 -23.35 -16.22 -19.10
N LEU A 588 -23.72 -15.00 -19.50
CA LEU A 588 -23.85 -13.85 -18.59
C LEU A 588 -25.13 -13.91 -17.77
N VAL A 589 -26.25 -14.40 -18.34
CA VAL A 589 -27.48 -14.61 -17.57
C VAL A 589 -27.27 -15.67 -16.47
N LYS A 590 -26.56 -16.76 -16.79
CA LYS A 590 -26.11 -17.73 -15.79
C LYS A 590 -25.20 -17.08 -14.73
N ARG A 591 -24.17 -16.33 -15.15
CA ARG A 591 -23.25 -15.66 -14.22
C ARG A 591 -23.96 -14.64 -13.33
N ALA A 592 -24.97 -13.92 -13.84
CA ALA A 592 -25.78 -13.02 -13.04
C ALA A 592 -26.54 -13.72 -11.91
N ALA A 593 -27.14 -14.89 -12.20
CA ALA A 593 -27.84 -15.70 -11.19
C ALA A 593 -26.91 -16.24 -10.09
N GLU A 594 -25.63 -16.43 -10.40
CA GLU A 594 -24.64 -17.06 -9.52
C GLU A 594 -23.77 -16.03 -8.77
N GLU A 595 -23.41 -14.93 -9.43
CA GLU A 595 -22.41 -13.94 -9.00
C GLU A 595 -22.95 -12.51 -8.81
N VAL A 596 -24.25 -12.25 -9.02
CA VAL A 596 -24.86 -10.92 -8.82
C VAL A 596 -26.07 -11.00 -7.90
N HIS A 597 -27.07 -11.81 -8.27
CA HIS A 597 -28.27 -12.04 -7.45
C HIS A 597 -29.06 -13.26 -7.95
N ALA A 598 -29.51 -14.13 -7.04
CA ALA A 598 -30.32 -15.30 -7.41
C ALA A 598 -31.64 -14.91 -8.11
N ASN A 599 -32.29 -13.85 -7.63
CA ASN A 599 -33.52 -13.32 -8.23
C ASN A 599 -33.23 -12.58 -9.54
N LEU A 600 -33.29 -13.30 -10.66
CA LEU A 600 -33.06 -12.76 -11.99
C LEU A 600 -34.09 -11.70 -12.41
N LEU A 601 -35.30 -11.66 -11.81
CA LEU A 601 -36.26 -10.57 -12.05
C LEU A 601 -35.86 -9.26 -11.35
N VAL A 602 -34.95 -9.32 -10.37
CA VAL A 602 -34.33 -8.16 -9.70
C VAL A 602 -33.06 -7.70 -10.43
N VAL A 603 -32.26 -8.61 -10.99
CA VAL A 603 -31.12 -8.23 -11.87
C VAL A 603 -31.61 -7.68 -13.21
N PHE A 604 -32.59 -8.35 -13.81
CA PHE A 604 -33.13 -8.02 -15.14
C PHE A 604 -34.62 -7.66 -15.08
N PRO A 605 -35.01 -6.47 -14.56
CA PRO A 605 -36.39 -5.97 -14.64
C PRO A 605 -37.09 -6.12 -16.00
N ALA A 606 -36.35 -6.02 -17.13
CA ALA A 606 -36.90 -6.29 -18.46
C ALA A 606 -37.53 -7.69 -18.63
N LEU A 607 -37.15 -8.70 -17.83
CA LEU A 607 -37.78 -10.02 -17.85
C LEU A 607 -39.23 -10.01 -17.30
N MET A 608 -39.70 -8.90 -16.72
CA MET A 608 -41.13 -8.71 -16.41
C MET A 608 -41.96 -8.35 -17.65
N GLU A 609 -41.33 -7.99 -18.77
CA GLU A 609 -42.00 -7.76 -20.05
C GLU A 609 -42.20 -9.09 -20.80
N PRO A 610 -43.45 -9.51 -21.12
CA PRO A 610 -43.70 -10.80 -21.75
C PRO A 610 -42.96 -10.99 -23.08
N ALA A 611 -42.77 -9.94 -23.88
CA ALA A 611 -42.04 -10.03 -25.16
C ALA A 611 -40.54 -10.30 -24.95
N VAL A 612 -39.92 -9.67 -23.94
CA VAL A 612 -38.50 -9.85 -23.62
C VAL A 612 -38.27 -11.24 -23.01
N LEU A 613 -39.11 -11.65 -22.05
CA LEU A 613 -39.05 -12.97 -21.43
C LEU A 613 -39.22 -14.10 -22.44
N ALA A 614 -40.21 -13.98 -23.34
CA ALA A 614 -40.40 -14.91 -24.45
C ALA A 614 -39.14 -15.03 -25.31
N GLY A 615 -38.57 -13.89 -25.73
CA GLY A 615 -37.34 -13.88 -26.52
C GLY A 615 -36.12 -14.45 -25.79
N ALA A 616 -36.04 -14.29 -24.46
CA ALA A 616 -34.97 -14.86 -23.64
C ALA A 616 -35.11 -16.37 -23.49
N LEU A 617 -36.30 -16.87 -23.15
CA LEU A 617 -36.60 -18.31 -23.01
C LEU A 617 -36.45 -19.09 -24.32
N GLN A 618 -36.72 -18.45 -25.47
CA GLN A 618 -36.43 -19.05 -26.80
C GLN A 618 -34.93 -19.23 -27.08
N ARG A 619 -34.06 -18.44 -26.46
CA ARG A 619 -32.60 -18.53 -26.62
C ARG A 619 -31.95 -19.45 -25.59
N ASP A 620 -32.50 -19.48 -24.38
CA ASP A 620 -32.02 -20.31 -23.28
C ASP A 620 -33.21 -20.87 -22.49
N GLU A 621 -33.56 -22.12 -22.75
CA GLU A 621 -34.64 -22.81 -22.05
C GLU A 621 -34.30 -23.08 -20.57
N HIS A 622 -33.00 -23.13 -20.19
CA HIS A 622 -32.58 -23.32 -18.80
C HIS A 622 -32.84 -22.08 -17.93
N LEU A 623 -33.05 -20.91 -18.53
CA LEU A 623 -33.48 -19.70 -17.84
C LEU A 623 -34.81 -19.92 -17.08
N MET A 624 -35.73 -20.74 -17.60
CA MET A 624 -36.99 -21.07 -16.90
C MET A 624 -36.72 -21.64 -15.51
N ARG A 625 -35.79 -22.59 -15.43
CA ARG A 625 -35.41 -23.23 -14.17
C ARG A 625 -34.77 -22.22 -13.21
N LYS A 626 -33.82 -21.40 -13.68
CA LYS A 626 -33.17 -20.36 -12.86
C LYS A 626 -34.15 -19.30 -12.36
N LEU A 627 -35.16 -18.93 -13.16
CA LEU A 627 -36.23 -18.03 -12.74
C LEU A 627 -37.06 -18.62 -11.60
N ILE A 628 -37.50 -19.87 -11.73
CA ILE A 628 -38.31 -20.54 -10.69
C ILE A 628 -37.49 -20.82 -9.42
N GLU A 629 -36.21 -21.18 -9.54
CA GLU A 629 -35.35 -21.48 -8.39
C GLU A 629 -34.89 -20.24 -7.62
N GLY A 630 -34.68 -19.10 -8.28
CA GLY A 630 -34.11 -17.89 -7.66
C GLY A 630 -35.06 -16.71 -7.49
N SER A 631 -36.22 -16.71 -8.14
CA SER A 631 -37.20 -15.61 -8.09
C SER A 631 -38.51 -16.06 -7.43
N ASP A 632 -39.47 -15.14 -7.27
CA ASP A 632 -40.83 -15.47 -6.83
C ASP A 632 -41.51 -16.46 -7.80
N PRO A 633 -41.77 -17.73 -7.40
CA PRO A 633 -42.32 -18.73 -8.31
C PRO A 633 -43.73 -18.38 -8.80
N ASP A 634 -44.53 -17.71 -7.97
CA ASP A 634 -45.90 -17.34 -8.29
C ASP A 634 -45.92 -16.23 -9.35
N LEU A 635 -45.04 -15.24 -9.22
CA LEU A 635 -44.84 -14.22 -10.25
C LEU A 635 -44.27 -14.82 -11.54
N VAL A 636 -43.34 -15.79 -11.45
CA VAL A 636 -42.83 -16.47 -12.65
C VAL A 636 -43.96 -17.22 -13.36
N VAL A 637 -44.80 -17.97 -12.63
CA VAL A 637 -46.02 -18.60 -13.17
C VAL A 637 -46.96 -17.58 -13.80
N GLU A 638 -47.16 -16.42 -13.16
CA GLU A 638 -47.97 -15.34 -13.72
C GLU A 638 -47.40 -14.85 -15.06
N LEU A 639 -46.10 -14.53 -15.10
CA LEU A 639 -45.41 -14.01 -16.28
C LEU A 639 -45.42 -15.00 -17.45
N ILE A 640 -45.13 -16.28 -17.19
CA ILE A 640 -45.08 -17.31 -18.24
C ILE A 640 -46.47 -17.71 -18.74
N SER A 641 -47.53 -17.45 -17.96
CA SER A 641 -48.93 -17.68 -18.38
C SER A 641 -49.51 -16.58 -19.30
N ARG A 642 -48.70 -15.61 -19.73
CA ARG A 642 -49.08 -14.49 -20.59
C ARG A 642 -48.55 -14.69 -22.01
N ASP A 643 -49.31 -14.28 -23.02
CA ASP A 643 -48.80 -14.18 -24.39
C ASP A 643 -47.72 -13.06 -24.48
N PRO A 644 -46.61 -13.23 -25.21
CA PRO A 644 -46.26 -14.37 -26.07
C PRO A 644 -45.40 -15.47 -25.37
N VAL A 645 -45.28 -15.46 -24.04
CA VAL A 645 -44.43 -16.41 -23.29
C VAL A 645 -45.04 -17.81 -23.21
N LEU A 646 -46.37 -17.88 -23.02
CA LEU A 646 -47.15 -19.10 -22.82
C LEU A 646 -46.78 -20.27 -23.79
N PRO A 647 -46.79 -20.12 -25.12
CA PRO A 647 -46.48 -21.22 -26.05
C PRO A 647 -44.99 -21.65 -26.06
N ILE A 648 -44.11 -20.90 -25.38
CA ILE A 648 -42.70 -21.26 -25.18
C ILE A 648 -42.57 -22.00 -23.85
N ALA A 649 -43.26 -21.51 -22.80
CA ALA A 649 -43.30 -22.17 -21.50
C ALA A 649 -43.87 -23.58 -21.60
N GLU A 650 -44.97 -23.79 -22.33
CA GLU A 650 -45.55 -25.11 -22.60
C GLU A 650 -44.50 -26.08 -23.17
N LYS A 651 -43.73 -25.67 -24.18
CA LYS A 651 -42.68 -26.51 -24.79
C LYS A 651 -41.53 -26.82 -23.83
N ILE A 652 -41.18 -25.87 -22.94
CA ILE A 652 -40.15 -26.08 -21.92
C ILE A 652 -40.63 -27.07 -20.85
N PHE A 653 -41.89 -26.97 -20.40
CA PHE A 653 -42.47 -27.95 -19.46
C PHE A 653 -42.68 -29.32 -20.10
N ASP A 654 -43.04 -29.39 -21.39
CA ASP A 654 -43.18 -30.66 -22.12
C ASP A 654 -41.85 -31.42 -22.23
N LYS A 655 -40.76 -30.68 -22.46
CA LYS A 655 -39.38 -31.16 -22.58
C LYS A 655 -38.71 -31.43 -21.22
N TYR A 656 -39.07 -30.68 -20.19
CA TYR A 656 -38.49 -30.73 -18.85
C TYR A 656 -39.56 -30.75 -17.74
N PRO A 657 -40.41 -31.80 -17.66
CA PRO A 657 -41.53 -31.84 -16.71
C PRO A 657 -41.09 -31.73 -15.24
N GLY A 658 -39.86 -32.18 -14.92
CA GLY A 658 -39.26 -32.02 -13.59
C GLY A 658 -39.08 -30.57 -13.12
N ILE A 659 -39.21 -29.55 -13.98
CA ILE A 659 -39.26 -28.14 -13.55
C ILE A 659 -40.47 -27.89 -12.64
N ALA A 660 -41.57 -28.63 -12.80
CA ALA A 660 -42.78 -28.43 -12.00
C ALA A 660 -42.63 -28.85 -10.53
N SER A 661 -41.65 -29.69 -10.16
CA SER A 661 -41.38 -29.97 -8.74
C SER A 661 -40.88 -28.73 -8.00
N ARG A 662 -40.32 -27.75 -8.72
CA ARG A 662 -39.83 -26.48 -8.17
C ARG A 662 -40.94 -25.44 -7.97
N LEU A 663 -42.17 -25.71 -8.43
CA LEU A 663 -43.32 -24.83 -8.20
C LEU A 663 -44.00 -25.15 -6.86
N PRO A 664 -44.47 -24.15 -6.09
CA PRO A 664 -45.33 -24.36 -4.93
C PRO A 664 -46.53 -25.25 -5.28
N ARG A 665 -47.04 -26.03 -4.31
CA ARG A 665 -48.28 -26.79 -4.54
C ARG A 665 -49.42 -25.82 -4.88
N TYR A 666 -50.25 -26.16 -5.87
CA TYR A 666 -51.31 -25.27 -6.36
C TYR A 666 -52.22 -24.67 -5.26
N LYS A 667 -52.53 -25.42 -4.21
CA LYS A 667 -53.31 -24.89 -3.06
C LYS A 667 -52.59 -23.78 -2.27
N HIS A 668 -51.26 -23.79 -2.25
CA HIS A 668 -50.38 -22.85 -1.57
C HIS A 668 -49.90 -21.69 -2.47
N MET A 669 -50.25 -21.72 -3.76
CA MET A 669 -50.02 -20.60 -4.69
C MET A 669 -51.06 -19.49 -4.46
N THR A 670 -50.69 -18.25 -4.74
CA THR A 670 -51.58 -17.08 -4.86
C THR A 670 -52.70 -17.30 -5.88
N LYS A 671 -53.74 -16.49 -5.81
CA LYS A 671 -54.83 -16.46 -6.79
C LYS A 671 -54.34 -16.24 -8.23
N GLU A 672 -53.38 -15.34 -8.42
CA GLU A 672 -52.84 -14.95 -9.73
C GLU A 672 -52.01 -16.08 -10.35
N ALA A 673 -51.19 -16.77 -9.55
CA ALA A 673 -50.41 -17.94 -9.96
C ALA A 673 -51.31 -19.16 -10.23
N ARG A 674 -52.32 -19.43 -9.39
CA ARG A 674 -53.35 -20.45 -9.66
C ARG A 674 -54.03 -20.21 -11.01
N ALA A 675 -54.45 -18.97 -11.28
CA ALA A 675 -55.01 -18.59 -12.56
C ALA A 675 -53.99 -18.69 -13.72
N GLY A 676 -52.70 -18.57 -13.44
CA GLY A 676 -51.62 -18.83 -14.38
C GLY A 676 -51.47 -20.30 -14.76
N ILE A 677 -51.46 -21.21 -13.77
CA ILE A 677 -51.51 -22.66 -13.99
C ILE A 677 -52.78 -23.06 -14.74
N ASP A 678 -53.94 -22.49 -14.39
CA ASP A 678 -55.19 -22.74 -15.11
C ASP A 678 -55.12 -22.32 -16.59
N ARG A 679 -54.49 -21.16 -16.89
CA ARG A 679 -54.26 -20.72 -18.28
C ARG A 679 -53.35 -21.68 -19.02
N LEU A 680 -52.22 -22.06 -18.44
CA LEU A 680 -51.25 -23.01 -19.01
C LEU A 680 -51.90 -24.38 -19.28
N ALA A 681 -52.61 -24.94 -18.29
CA ALA A 681 -53.35 -26.20 -18.45
C ALA A 681 -54.47 -26.12 -19.51
N SER A 682 -55.14 -24.96 -19.65
CA SER A 682 -56.21 -24.79 -20.65
C SER A 682 -55.74 -24.61 -22.09
N ARG A 683 -54.45 -24.35 -22.30
CA ARG A 683 -53.84 -24.04 -23.59
C ARG A 683 -52.88 -25.13 -24.09
N ALA A 684 -52.26 -25.87 -23.18
CA ALA A 684 -51.37 -26.98 -23.51
C ALA A 684 -52.05 -28.00 -24.44
N GLU A 685 -51.29 -28.51 -25.40
CA GLU A 685 -51.81 -29.46 -26.39
C GLU A 685 -52.33 -30.74 -25.71
N ALA A 686 -53.43 -31.30 -26.24
CA ALA A 686 -53.95 -32.58 -25.78
C ALA A 686 -52.86 -33.65 -25.87
N ASP A 687 -52.77 -34.49 -24.83
CA ASP A 687 -51.75 -35.53 -24.64
C ASP A 687 -50.28 -35.05 -24.53
N SER A 688 -50.02 -33.74 -24.37
CA SER A 688 -48.68 -33.23 -24.04
C SER A 688 -48.25 -33.53 -22.59
N ASN A 689 -46.94 -33.74 -22.36
CA ASN A 689 -46.39 -33.87 -21.01
C ASN A 689 -46.63 -32.59 -20.20
N ALA A 690 -46.65 -31.43 -20.86
CA ALA A 690 -47.01 -30.16 -20.22
C ALA A 690 -48.43 -30.18 -19.64
N LEU A 691 -49.43 -30.66 -20.40
CA LEU A 691 -50.80 -30.79 -19.92
C LEU A 691 -50.91 -31.73 -18.71
N TYR A 692 -50.26 -32.91 -18.76
CA TYR A 692 -50.20 -33.81 -17.59
C TYR A 692 -49.54 -33.12 -16.40
N THR A 693 -48.38 -32.50 -16.61
CA THR A 693 -47.61 -31.79 -15.57
C THR A 693 -48.43 -30.69 -14.89
N PHE A 694 -49.15 -29.85 -15.63
CA PHE A 694 -49.97 -28.79 -15.05
C PHE A 694 -51.22 -29.33 -14.32
N ASN A 695 -51.80 -30.43 -14.81
CA ASN A 695 -52.89 -31.11 -14.10
C ASN A 695 -52.39 -31.75 -12.80
N ASP A 696 -51.21 -32.38 -12.80
CA ASP A 696 -50.59 -32.98 -11.60
C ASP A 696 -50.20 -31.91 -10.57
N VAL A 697 -49.74 -30.72 -11.00
CA VAL A 697 -49.53 -29.57 -10.11
C VAL A 697 -50.85 -29.14 -9.46
N LYS A 698 -51.94 -29.12 -10.24
CA LYS A 698 -53.27 -28.68 -9.82
C LYS A 698 -53.98 -29.67 -8.90
N SER A 699 -53.88 -30.97 -9.13
CA SER A 699 -54.34 -32.02 -8.21
C SER A 699 -53.46 -32.10 -6.96
N GLY A 700 -52.18 -31.74 -7.09
CA GLY A 700 -51.18 -31.85 -6.03
C GLY A 700 -50.45 -33.19 -6.02
N ASP A 701 -50.50 -33.93 -7.13
CA ASP A 701 -49.82 -35.21 -7.35
C ASP A 701 -48.32 -35.04 -7.67
N VAL A 702 -47.88 -33.85 -8.15
CA VAL A 702 -46.44 -33.53 -8.24
C VAL A 702 -45.82 -33.47 -6.84
N GLU A 703 -44.75 -34.24 -6.63
CA GLU A 703 -43.91 -34.10 -5.44
C GLU A 703 -43.09 -32.81 -5.50
N THR A 704 -43.67 -31.71 -5.00
CA THR A 704 -42.98 -30.42 -4.84
C THR A 704 -41.74 -30.54 -3.95
N ASP A 705 -40.60 -30.02 -4.40
CA ASP A 705 -39.35 -29.87 -3.65
C ASP A 705 -39.58 -29.21 -2.28
N ALA A 706 -38.75 -29.53 -1.28
CA ALA A 706 -38.96 -29.10 0.10
C ALA A 706 -39.04 -27.58 0.24
N ASP A 707 -38.16 -26.85 -0.44
CA ASP A 707 -38.00 -25.39 -0.31
C ASP A 707 -39.20 -24.66 -0.92
N ALA A 708 -39.59 -25.01 -2.15
CA ALA A 708 -40.77 -24.47 -2.83
C ALA A 708 -42.08 -24.81 -2.08
N ARG A 709 -42.14 -26.00 -1.46
CA ARG A 709 -43.26 -26.45 -0.63
C ARG A 709 -43.35 -25.65 0.68
N GLU A 710 -42.22 -25.25 1.26
CA GLU A 710 -42.20 -24.39 2.44
C GLU A 710 -42.50 -22.93 2.07
N GLN A 711 -41.97 -22.45 0.94
CA GLN A 711 -42.22 -21.11 0.43
C GLN A 711 -43.70 -20.85 0.21
N GLY A 712 -44.39 -21.73 -0.54
CA GLY A 712 -45.84 -21.64 -0.72
C GLY A 712 -46.60 -21.57 0.61
N LYS A 713 -46.20 -22.36 1.62
CA LYS A 713 -46.84 -22.32 2.95
C LYS A 713 -46.60 -21.00 3.68
N ARG A 714 -45.46 -20.34 3.48
CA ARG A 714 -45.17 -19.02 4.09
C ARG A 714 -46.01 -17.93 3.42
N LEU A 715 -46.14 -17.97 2.09
CA LEU A 715 -46.98 -17.05 1.32
C LEU A 715 -48.49 -17.27 1.57
N GLU A 716 -48.98 -18.52 1.54
CA GLU A 716 -50.36 -18.88 1.93
C GLU A 716 -50.71 -18.39 3.35
N LYS A 717 -49.76 -18.48 4.29
CA LYS A 717 -49.96 -18.00 5.67
C LYS A 717 -50.07 -16.47 5.76
N VAL A 718 -49.69 -15.71 4.73
CA VAL A 718 -49.90 -14.25 4.67
C VAL A 718 -50.98 -13.83 3.66
N GLU A 719 -51.47 -14.74 2.81
CA GLU A 719 -52.64 -14.49 1.95
C GLU A 719 -53.85 -14.06 2.81
N GLY A 720 -54.46 -12.93 2.46
CA GLY A 720 -55.61 -12.36 3.17
C GLY A 720 -55.31 -11.54 4.43
N LYS A 721 -54.04 -11.32 4.80
CA LYS A 721 -53.62 -10.34 5.81
C LYS A 721 -53.48 -8.94 5.21
N THR A 722 -53.39 -7.91 6.05
CA THR A 722 -52.85 -6.60 5.62
C THR A 722 -51.33 -6.67 5.42
N LEU A 723 -50.76 -5.72 4.67
CA LEU A 723 -49.31 -5.63 4.43
C LEU A 723 -48.49 -5.61 5.73
N VAL A 724 -48.97 -4.89 6.75
CA VAL A 724 -48.31 -4.81 8.06
C VAL A 724 -48.25 -6.18 8.74
N GLU A 725 -49.39 -6.87 8.83
CA GLU A 725 -49.49 -8.19 9.44
C GLU A 725 -48.71 -9.26 8.67
N ALA A 726 -48.62 -9.13 7.34
CA ALA A 726 -47.81 -9.99 6.48
C ALA A 726 -46.31 -9.84 6.79
N ILE A 727 -45.79 -8.60 6.80
CA ILE A 727 -44.39 -8.30 7.14
C ILE A 727 -44.06 -8.76 8.56
N GLU A 728 -44.92 -8.50 9.55
CA GLU A 728 -44.69 -8.99 10.91
C GLU A 728 -44.65 -10.53 11.00
N SER A 729 -45.51 -11.20 10.22
CA SER A 729 -45.59 -12.66 10.20
C SER A 729 -44.34 -13.31 9.60
N LEU A 730 -43.72 -12.66 8.61
CA LEU A 730 -42.43 -13.08 8.04
C LEU A 730 -41.26 -12.73 8.98
N GLY A 731 -41.20 -11.49 9.47
CA GLY A 731 -40.13 -10.99 10.33
C GLY A 731 -39.94 -11.81 11.62
N LYS A 732 -41.04 -12.26 12.25
CA LYS A 732 -41.01 -13.15 13.43
C LYS A 732 -40.33 -14.51 13.18
N LYS A 733 -40.21 -14.98 11.93
CA LYS A 733 -39.42 -16.18 11.59
C LYS A 733 -37.93 -15.82 11.48
N ASN A 734 -37.61 -14.77 10.72
CA ASN A 734 -36.23 -14.29 10.51
C ASN A 734 -35.55 -13.88 11.83
N GLU A 735 -36.29 -13.26 12.77
CA GLU A 735 -35.80 -12.90 14.10
C GLU A 735 -35.34 -14.14 14.90
N LYS A 736 -36.18 -15.18 14.98
CA LYS A 736 -35.86 -16.42 15.69
C LYS A 736 -34.68 -17.17 15.07
N GLU A 737 -34.55 -17.11 13.76
CA GLU A 737 -33.49 -17.78 13.02
C GLU A 737 -32.14 -17.09 13.28
N LYS A 738 -32.14 -15.76 13.22
CA LYS A 738 -31.00 -14.93 13.62
C LYS A 738 -30.60 -15.15 15.09
N GLU A 739 -31.56 -15.33 16.00
CA GLU A 739 -31.30 -15.72 17.39
C GLU A 739 -30.62 -17.11 17.46
N ARG A 740 -31.16 -18.13 16.78
CA ARG A 740 -30.58 -19.49 16.72
C ARG A 740 -29.12 -19.47 16.27
N ILE A 741 -28.79 -18.66 15.26
CA ILE A 741 -27.44 -18.57 14.68
C ILE A 741 -26.45 -17.88 15.63
N ASN A 742 -26.88 -16.86 16.37
CA ASN A 742 -26.01 -16.16 17.35
C ASN A 742 -25.60 -17.05 18.53
N ASP A 743 -26.40 -18.06 18.87
CA ASP A 743 -26.13 -18.97 19.99
C ASP A 743 -25.10 -20.07 19.68
N VAL A 744 -24.72 -20.30 18.42
CA VAL A 744 -23.87 -21.44 18.03
C VAL A 744 -22.41 -21.06 17.78
N ARG A 745 -21.50 -21.86 18.37
CA ARG A 745 -20.05 -21.63 18.42
C ARG A 745 -19.30 -21.89 17.10
N ASP A 746 -19.95 -22.44 16.08
CA ASP A 746 -19.38 -22.70 14.74
C ASP A 746 -19.85 -21.66 13.71
N ALA A 747 -19.18 -20.51 13.71
CA ALA A 747 -19.56 -19.34 12.92
C ALA A 747 -19.35 -19.49 11.40
N LYS A 748 -18.79 -20.59 10.89
CA LYS A 748 -18.55 -20.77 9.45
C LYS A 748 -19.69 -21.52 8.76
N THR A 749 -20.15 -22.63 9.35
CA THR A 749 -21.21 -23.47 8.78
C THR A 749 -22.54 -22.70 8.72
N HIS A 750 -22.93 -22.03 9.80
CA HIS A 750 -24.17 -21.25 9.85
C HIS A 750 -24.19 -19.97 8.98
N ARG A 751 -23.04 -19.47 8.51
CA ARG A 751 -23.02 -18.33 7.56
C ARG A 751 -23.56 -18.71 6.17
N ALA A 752 -23.42 -19.97 5.77
CA ALA A 752 -23.99 -20.46 4.51
C ALA A 752 -25.51 -20.65 4.64
N GLU A 753 -25.95 -21.37 5.69
CA GLU A 753 -27.38 -21.54 6.02
C GLU A 753 -28.11 -20.19 6.10
N TRP A 754 -27.54 -19.23 6.86
CA TRP A 754 -28.12 -17.90 7.00
C TRP A 754 -28.21 -17.12 5.68
N LYS A 755 -27.27 -17.33 4.76
CA LYS A 755 -27.32 -16.68 3.44
C LYS A 755 -28.51 -17.21 2.63
N GLU A 756 -28.69 -18.53 2.59
CA GLU A 756 -29.81 -19.18 1.90
C GLU A 756 -31.16 -18.76 2.51
N GLU A 757 -31.28 -18.79 3.84
CA GLU A 757 -32.50 -18.37 4.53
C GLU A 757 -32.82 -16.88 4.34
N ARG A 758 -31.80 -16.03 4.22
CA ARG A 758 -31.96 -14.59 3.94
C ARG A 758 -32.38 -14.34 2.49
N GLU A 759 -31.78 -15.02 1.52
CA GLU A 759 -32.21 -14.95 0.10
C GLU A 759 -33.68 -15.38 -0.03
N VAL A 760 -34.08 -16.43 0.68
CA VAL A 760 -35.47 -16.90 0.76
C VAL A 760 -36.41 -15.87 1.44
N ALA A 761 -36.00 -15.26 2.55
CA ALA A 761 -36.78 -14.23 3.25
C ALA A 761 -36.93 -12.95 2.42
N GLU A 762 -35.94 -12.61 1.60
CA GLU A 762 -36.02 -11.48 0.66
C GLU A 762 -37.06 -11.75 -0.42
N VAL A 763 -37.04 -12.92 -1.07
CA VAL A 763 -38.02 -13.26 -2.12
C VAL A 763 -39.44 -13.19 -1.55
N ASP A 764 -39.69 -13.79 -0.39
CA ASP A 764 -41.02 -13.77 0.26
C ASP A 764 -41.48 -12.34 0.60
N ALA A 765 -40.57 -11.47 1.06
CA ALA A 765 -40.86 -10.08 1.35
C ALA A 765 -41.14 -9.24 0.07
N LEU A 766 -40.40 -9.49 -1.02
CA LEU A 766 -40.64 -8.87 -2.32
C LEU A 766 -41.96 -9.32 -2.96
N SER A 767 -42.37 -10.58 -2.74
CA SER A 767 -43.70 -11.08 -3.14
C SER A 767 -44.82 -10.34 -2.40
N VAL A 768 -44.71 -10.21 -1.08
CA VAL A 768 -45.69 -9.47 -0.26
C VAL A 768 -45.79 -8.00 -0.68
N LEU A 769 -44.67 -7.32 -0.95
CA LEU A 769 -44.70 -5.94 -1.48
C LEU A 769 -45.42 -5.82 -2.83
N ARG A 770 -45.31 -6.84 -3.72
CA ARG A 770 -45.98 -6.86 -5.02
C ARG A 770 -47.47 -7.18 -4.92
N GLN A 771 -47.88 -8.05 -4.00
CA GLN A 771 -49.29 -8.37 -3.75
C GLN A 771 -50.03 -7.16 -3.17
N HIS A 772 -49.38 -6.41 -2.28
CA HIS A 772 -49.95 -5.26 -1.56
C HIS A 772 -49.55 -3.89 -2.13
N LYS A 773 -49.28 -3.79 -3.44
CA LYS A 773 -48.81 -2.55 -4.11
C LYS A 773 -49.56 -1.28 -3.73
N ALA A 774 -50.87 -1.36 -3.50
CA ALA A 774 -51.72 -0.23 -3.12
C ALA A 774 -51.54 0.23 -1.66
N GLU A 775 -51.11 -0.64 -0.75
CA GLU A 775 -50.85 -0.33 0.67
C GLU A 775 -49.43 0.22 0.89
N VAL A 776 -48.47 -0.14 0.03
CA VAL A 776 -47.05 0.25 0.17
C VAL A 776 -46.83 1.77 0.35
N PRO A 777 -47.45 2.67 -0.44
CA PRO A 777 -47.28 4.12 -0.25
C PRO A 777 -47.74 4.61 1.13
N ALA A 778 -48.81 4.01 1.69
CA ALA A 778 -49.31 4.35 3.02
C ALA A 778 -48.34 3.86 4.11
N LEU A 779 -47.87 2.61 4.01
CA LEU A 779 -46.85 2.04 4.91
C LEU A 779 -45.55 2.87 4.91
N MET A 780 -45.10 3.31 3.74
CA MET A 780 -43.87 4.09 3.61
C MET A 780 -44.01 5.54 4.11
N SER A 781 -45.24 6.08 4.08
CA SER A 781 -45.56 7.42 4.57
C SER A 781 -45.77 7.49 6.09
N ASP A 782 -46.35 6.44 6.70
CA ASP A 782 -46.72 6.43 8.12
C ASP A 782 -45.53 6.17 9.05
N ARG A 783 -45.02 7.23 9.68
CA ARG A 783 -43.92 7.18 10.66
C ARG A 783 -44.18 6.23 11.84
N THR A 784 -45.43 5.90 12.17
CA THR A 784 -45.75 4.96 13.25
C THR A 784 -45.42 3.51 12.87
N GLN A 785 -45.43 3.17 11.58
CA GLN A 785 -45.07 1.85 11.05
C GLN A 785 -43.56 1.62 10.89
N ARG A 786 -42.72 2.54 11.39
CA ARG A 786 -41.26 2.43 11.31
C ARG A 786 -40.70 1.06 11.77
N PRO A 787 -41.16 0.44 12.88
CA PRO A 787 -40.67 -0.89 13.28
C PRO A 787 -40.97 -1.98 12.25
N VAL A 788 -42.08 -1.87 11.52
CA VAL A 788 -42.48 -2.80 10.46
C VAL A 788 -41.56 -2.64 9.24
N VAL A 789 -41.27 -1.40 8.84
CA VAL A 789 -40.34 -1.12 7.73
C VAL A 789 -38.89 -1.47 8.09
N GLU A 790 -38.47 -1.31 9.36
CA GLU A 790 -37.17 -1.79 9.82
C GLU A 790 -37.05 -3.31 9.69
N LYS A 791 -38.08 -4.08 10.06
CA LYS A 791 -38.13 -5.54 9.82
C LYS A 791 -38.11 -5.91 8.33
N LEU A 792 -38.84 -5.16 7.50
CA LEU A 792 -38.83 -5.33 6.04
C LEU A 792 -37.43 -5.12 5.46
N SER A 793 -36.76 -4.01 5.80
CA SER A 793 -35.40 -3.69 5.34
C SER A 793 -34.32 -4.64 5.88
N ALA A 794 -34.60 -5.40 6.95
CA ALA A 794 -33.72 -6.46 7.43
C ALA A 794 -33.88 -7.77 6.64
N MET A 795 -35.05 -8.00 6.04
CA MET A 795 -35.32 -9.13 5.12
C MET A 795 -34.89 -8.81 3.69
N VAL A 796 -35.11 -7.58 3.22
CA VAL A 796 -34.80 -7.14 1.85
C VAL A 796 -33.51 -6.33 1.84
N ASP A 797 -32.43 -6.93 1.33
CA ASP A 797 -31.08 -6.37 1.28
C ASP A 797 -30.83 -5.47 0.06
N LEU A 798 -31.91 -4.88 -0.49
CA LEU A 798 -31.98 -3.98 -1.64
C LEU A 798 -32.33 -2.55 -1.19
N PRO A 799 -31.99 -1.50 -1.97
CA PRO A 799 -32.51 -0.16 -1.71
C PRO A 799 -33.99 -0.03 -2.14
N PRO A 800 -34.75 0.92 -1.56
CA PRO A 800 -36.17 1.15 -1.84
C PRO A 800 -36.59 1.15 -3.31
N ASN A 801 -35.84 1.81 -4.21
CA ASN A 801 -36.16 1.90 -5.64
C ASN A 801 -36.11 0.53 -6.33
N VAL A 802 -35.13 -0.31 -6.01
CA VAL A 802 -34.99 -1.67 -6.56
C VAL A 802 -36.02 -2.63 -5.94
N ALA A 803 -36.36 -2.44 -4.66
CA ALA A 803 -37.39 -3.24 -3.98
C ALA A 803 -38.82 -2.90 -4.44
N MET A 804 -39.07 -1.65 -4.84
CA MET A 804 -40.38 -1.10 -5.19
C MET A 804 -40.35 -0.30 -6.52
N PRO A 805 -39.91 -0.89 -7.65
CA PRO A 805 -39.66 -0.18 -8.91
C PRO A 805 -40.92 0.37 -9.62
N TRP A 806 -42.09 0.24 -9.00
CA TRP A 806 -43.36 0.83 -9.44
C TRP A 806 -43.70 2.15 -8.72
N ILE A 807 -42.84 2.61 -7.79
CA ILE A 807 -42.92 3.92 -7.13
C ILE A 807 -41.69 4.71 -7.58
N ASP A 808 -41.87 5.93 -8.08
CA ASP A 808 -40.74 6.74 -8.53
C ASP A 808 -39.86 7.22 -7.36
N ASP A 809 -38.58 7.47 -7.64
CA ASP A 809 -37.60 7.90 -6.63
C ASP A 809 -38.04 9.18 -5.91
N ALA A 810 -38.71 10.12 -6.58
CA ALA A 810 -39.12 11.37 -5.96
C ALA A 810 -40.27 11.16 -4.96
N GLN A 811 -41.21 10.25 -5.25
CA GLN A 811 -42.22 9.79 -4.31
C GLN A 811 -41.59 9.05 -3.12
N LEU A 812 -40.69 8.10 -3.37
CA LEU A 812 -39.99 7.36 -2.30
C LEU A 812 -39.18 8.31 -1.39
N LEU A 813 -38.51 9.32 -1.95
CA LEU A 813 -37.73 10.30 -1.17
C LEU A 813 -38.63 11.24 -0.34
N GLY A 814 -39.90 11.39 -0.73
CA GLY A 814 -40.92 12.09 0.05
C GLY A 814 -41.51 11.25 1.20
N MET A 815 -41.34 9.93 1.18
CA MET A 815 -41.91 9.00 2.16
C MET A 815 -40.93 8.75 3.33
N PRO A 816 -41.26 9.09 4.58
CA PRO A 816 -40.30 9.02 5.69
C PRO A 816 -39.67 7.65 5.94
N ASN A 817 -40.43 6.54 5.82
CA ASN A 817 -39.85 5.22 6.08
C ASN A 817 -38.98 4.72 4.91
N ALA A 818 -39.32 5.06 3.67
CA ALA A 818 -38.47 4.75 2.50
C ALA A 818 -37.17 5.56 2.53
N LEU A 819 -37.24 6.87 2.85
CA LEU A 819 -36.05 7.69 3.05
C LEU A 819 -35.16 7.16 4.19
N ARG A 820 -35.77 6.73 5.31
CA ARG A 820 -35.02 6.06 6.39
C ARG A 820 -34.36 4.78 5.91
N TRP A 821 -35.06 3.93 5.15
CA TRP A 821 -34.50 2.70 4.58
C TRP A 821 -33.25 3.02 3.75
N TRP A 822 -33.29 3.99 2.82
CA TRP A 822 -32.09 4.46 2.11
C TRP A 822 -30.97 4.95 3.02
N MET A 823 -31.27 5.78 4.04
CA MET A 823 -30.25 6.24 5.01
C MET A 823 -29.58 5.06 5.75
N THR A 824 -30.33 4.00 6.03
CA THR A 824 -29.83 2.79 6.71
C THR A 824 -29.32 1.71 5.75
N TYR A 825 -29.47 1.88 4.44
CA TYR A 825 -29.04 0.91 3.42
C TYR A 825 -27.52 0.90 3.27
N ARG A 826 -26.93 -0.29 3.19
CA ARG A 826 -25.47 -0.54 3.28
C ARG A 826 -24.59 0.37 2.43
N ASP A 827 -24.90 0.56 1.15
CA ASP A 827 -24.21 1.56 0.32
C ASP A 827 -24.88 2.93 0.51
N ARG A 828 -24.26 3.77 1.36
CA ARG A 828 -24.76 5.11 1.68
C ARG A 828 -24.82 6.04 0.46
N THR A 829 -24.03 5.76 -0.58
CA THR A 829 -23.85 6.66 -1.74
C THR A 829 -25.04 6.66 -2.68
N ILE A 830 -25.83 5.58 -2.73
CA ILE A 830 -27.05 5.50 -3.56
C ILE A 830 -28.00 6.64 -3.24
N LEU A 831 -28.21 6.92 -1.94
CA LEU A 831 -29.01 8.07 -1.53
C LEU A 831 -28.36 9.37 -2.03
N LEU A 832 -27.05 9.55 -1.84
CA LEU A 832 -26.33 10.76 -2.26
C LEU A 832 -26.50 11.04 -3.76
N HIS A 833 -26.43 10.04 -4.63
CA HIS A 833 -26.71 10.21 -6.07
C HIS A 833 -28.17 10.60 -6.34
N ALA A 834 -29.14 10.02 -5.64
CA ALA A 834 -30.55 10.40 -5.78
C ALA A 834 -30.81 11.86 -5.35
N LEU A 835 -30.02 12.41 -4.41
CA LEU A 835 -30.08 13.82 -4.00
C LEU A 835 -29.42 14.79 -5.00
N ALA A 836 -28.62 14.31 -5.95
CA ALA A 836 -27.93 15.16 -6.92
C ALA A 836 -28.93 15.92 -7.81
N THR A 837 -29.92 15.18 -8.35
CA THR A 837 -30.95 15.71 -9.25
C THR A 837 -32.23 16.14 -8.52
N ASN A 838 -32.55 15.54 -7.36
CA ASN A 838 -33.79 15.81 -6.64
C ASN A 838 -33.62 16.89 -5.53
N THR A 839 -33.94 18.13 -5.89
CA THR A 839 -33.84 19.28 -4.96
C THR A 839 -34.80 19.18 -3.77
N GLN A 840 -35.99 18.59 -3.93
CA GLN A 840 -36.95 18.42 -2.83
C GLN A 840 -36.44 17.38 -1.82
N ALA A 841 -35.98 16.23 -2.31
CA ALA A 841 -35.36 15.20 -1.48
C ALA A 841 -34.14 15.73 -0.72
N ARG A 842 -33.28 16.50 -1.41
CA ARG A 842 -32.10 17.12 -0.79
C ARG A 842 -32.49 18.05 0.37
N ALA A 843 -33.56 18.83 0.21
CA ALA A 843 -34.10 19.67 1.29
C ALA A 843 -34.66 18.83 2.47
N ILE A 844 -35.33 17.70 2.20
CA ILE A 844 -35.82 16.78 3.25
C ILE A 844 -34.65 16.15 4.02
N VAL A 845 -33.62 15.65 3.33
CA VAL A 845 -32.42 15.07 3.97
C VAL A 845 -31.67 16.11 4.80
N CYS A 846 -31.47 17.32 4.28
CA CYS A 846 -30.84 18.39 5.04
C CYS A 846 -31.70 18.80 6.26
N GLY A 847 -33.03 18.78 6.14
CA GLY A 847 -33.95 18.94 7.28
C GLY A 847 -33.82 17.83 8.33
N ALA A 848 -33.61 16.58 7.91
CA ALA A 848 -33.38 15.45 8.81
C ALA A 848 -32.02 15.53 9.51
N LEU A 849 -30.96 15.97 8.82
CA LEU A 849 -29.65 16.30 9.39
C LEU A 849 -29.80 17.40 10.46
N ASN A 850 -30.47 18.52 10.11
CA ASN A 850 -30.69 19.67 11.00
C ASN A 850 -31.46 19.36 12.30
N SER A 851 -32.15 18.23 12.35
CA SER A 851 -32.92 17.79 13.53
C SER A 851 -32.38 16.50 14.14
N ASN A 852 -31.26 15.96 13.63
CA ASN A 852 -30.73 14.63 13.93
C ASN A 852 -31.83 13.55 13.97
N THR A 853 -32.72 13.55 12.97
CA THR A 853 -33.81 12.58 12.86
C THR A 853 -33.50 11.51 11.82
N MET A 854 -34.30 10.43 11.84
CA MET A 854 -34.30 9.36 10.82
C MET A 854 -32.98 8.57 10.68
N GLY A 855 -31.96 8.87 11.46
CA GLY A 855 -30.61 8.31 11.32
C GLY A 855 -29.71 9.12 10.38
N ALA A 856 -30.12 10.32 9.97
CA ALA A 856 -29.40 11.14 8.99
C ALA A 856 -27.96 11.45 9.41
N LEU A 857 -27.71 11.74 10.70
CA LEU A 857 -26.36 12.02 11.21
C LEU A 857 -25.44 10.79 11.10
N ARG A 858 -25.97 9.59 11.34
CA ARG A 858 -25.23 8.35 11.13
C ARG A 858 -25.02 8.04 9.65
N TRP A 859 -26.00 8.32 8.80
CA TRP A 859 -25.86 8.14 7.36
C TRP A 859 -24.72 8.98 6.79
N VAL A 860 -24.60 10.25 7.21
CA VAL A 860 -23.49 11.13 6.79
C VAL A 860 -22.15 10.63 7.36
N GLN A 861 -22.07 10.30 8.66
CA GLN A 861 -20.87 9.70 9.28
C GLN A 861 -20.39 8.39 8.62
N ASP A 862 -21.31 7.61 8.07
CA ASP A 862 -21.04 6.35 7.35
C ASP A 862 -20.76 6.58 5.84
N LEU A 863 -20.66 7.83 5.35
CA LEU A 863 -20.28 8.13 3.96
C LEU A 863 -18.77 7.91 3.72
N PRO A 864 -18.37 7.55 2.49
CA PRO A 864 -16.98 7.60 2.05
C PRO A 864 -16.45 9.04 2.07
N LYS A 865 -15.14 9.21 2.33
CA LYS A 865 -14.55 10.52 2.62
C LYS A 865 -13.55 10.98 1.56
N GLY A 866 -13.55 12.28 1.27
CA GLY A 866 -12.56 13.00 0.48
C GLY A 866 -12.27 12.41 -0.90
N GLY A 867 -11.06 11.85 -1.05
CA GLY A 867 -10.61 11.21 -2.30
C GLY A 867 -11.42 9.98 -2.69
N ALA A 868 -12.03 9.30 -1.71
CA ALA A 868 -12.87 8.15 -1.97
C ALA A 868 -14.24 8.52 -2.55
N LEU A 869 -14.60 9.81 -2.68
CA LEU A 869 -15.82 10.27 -3.37
C LEU A 869 -15.59 10.48 -4.88
N ASP A 870 -16.65 10.39 -5.68
CA ASP A 870 -16.66 10.86 -7.07
C ASP A 870 -17.02 12.36 -7.17
N GLU A 871 -17.03 12.91 -8.39
CA GLU A 871 -17.31 14.34 -8.61
C GLU A 871 -18.79 14.71 -8.41
N ALA A 872 -19.72 13.82 -8.74
CA ALA A 872 -21.16 14.03 -8.55
C ALA A 872 -21.55 13.94 -7.07
N GLU A 873 -20.97 13.00 -6.33
CA GLU A 873 -21.09 12.87 -4.87
C GLU A 873 -20.59 14.14 -4.18
N ARG A 874 -19.34 14.58 -4.44
CA ARG A 874 -18.77 15.83 -3.89
C ARG A 874 -19.64 17.05 -4.19
N LYS A 875 -20.07 17.21 -5.45
CA LYS A 875 -20.95 18.30 -5.87
C LYS A 875 -22.31 18.25 -5.17
N THR A 876 -22.80 17.06 -4.81
CA THR A 876 -24.05 16.94 -4.05
C THR A 876 -23.87 17.37 -2.61
N LEU A 877 -22.74 17.07 -1.96
CA LEU A 877 -22.39 17.61 -0.63
C LEU A 877 -22.28 19.15 -0.69
N ASP A 878 -21.64 19.70 -1.72
CA ASP A 878 -21.57 21.16 -1.95
C ASP A 878 -22.96 21.79 -2.10
N LEU A 879 -23.92 21.10 -2.74
CA LEU A 879 -25.34 21.50 -2.85
C LEU A 879 -26.17 21.27 -1.57
N MET A 880 -25.70 20.44 -0.65
CA MET A 880 -26.33 20.19 0.67
C MET A 880 -25.90 21.20 1.72
N ARG A 881 -24.62 21.61 1.71
CA ARG A 881 -24.03 22.58 2.64
C ARG A 881 -24.93 23.78 2.98
N PRO A 882 -25.48 24.57 2.03
CA PRO A 882 -26.30 25.74 2.35
C PRO A 882 -27.69 25.43 2.93
N LEU A 883 -28.12 24.16 2.89
CA LEU A 883 -29.40 23.69 3.44
C LEU A 883 -29.25 23.12 4.86
N VAL A 884 -28.04 22.73 5.24
CA VAL A 884 -27.71 22.33 6.62
C VAL A 884 -27.41 23.58 7.45
N ARG A 885 -27.90 23.59 8.69
CA ARG A 885 -27.84 24.66 9.68
C ARG A 885 -27.25 24.17 10.99
N ASP A 886 -27.43 22.89 11.30
CA ASP A 886 -26.79 22.25 12.45
C ASP A 886 -25.27 22.18 12.24
N ALA A 887 -24.50 22.57 13.26
CA ALA A 887 -23.05 22.68 13.15
C ALA A 887 -22.38 21.31 13.08
N ASP A 888 -22.85 20.34 13.86
CA ASP A 888 -22.26 18.99 13.89
C ASP A 888 -22.48 18.28 12.55
N ALA A 889 -23.69 18.34 12.00
CA ALA A 889 -23.99 17.86 10.66
C ALA A 889 -23.16 18.56 9.57
N LYS A 890 -22.85 19.86 9.70
CA LYS A 890 -21.92 20.54 8.79
C LYS A 890 -20.48 20.03 8.91
N ARG A 891 -20.00 19.73 10.12
CA ARG A 891 -18.64 19.16 10.31
C ARG A 891 -18.51 17.79 9.68
N PHE A 892 -19.51 16.92 9.81
CA PHE A 892 -19.50 15.62 9.10
C PHE A 892 -19.55 15.82 7.57
N LEU A 893 -20.44 16.67 7.04
CA LEU A 893 -20.44 16.99 5.61
C LEU A 893 -19.07 17.54 5.12
N PHE A 894 -18.37 18.32 5.94
CA PHE A 894 -17.04 18.84 5.62
C PHE A 894 -16.00 17.72 5.60
N GLU A 895 -15.98 16.88 6.63
CA GLU A 895 -15.08 15.73 6.73
C GLU A 895 -15.29 14.75 5.57
N ASP A 896 -16.54 14.45 5.21
CA ASP A 896 -16.86 13.62 4.04
C ASP A 896 -16.43 14.30 2.74
N ARG A 897 -16.65 15.61 2.60
CA ARG A 897 -16.32 16.36 1.38
C ARG A 897 -14.82 16.47 1.11
N PHE A 898 -13.99 16.52 2.15
CA PHE A 898 -12.56 16.85 2.04
C PHE A 898 -11.59 15.76 2.54
N GLY A 899 -12.06 14.81 3.35
CA GLY A 899 -11.26 13.68 3.84
C GLY A 899 -10.59 13.89 5.21
N PHE A 900 -10.82 15.02 5.86
CA PHE A 900 -10.25 15.36 7.17
C PHE A 900 -11.22 16.22 8.01
N PRO A 901 -11.18 16.12 9.35
CA PRO A 901 -12.08 16.88 10.22
C PRO A 901 -11.78 18.38 10.18
N SER A 902 -12.84 19.17 10.31
CA SER A 902 -12.81 20.61 10.60
C SER A 902 -12.72 20.89 12.10
N PRO A 903 -12.31 22.10 12.53
CA PRO A 903 -12.28 22.47 13.95
C PRO A 903 -13.63 22.32 14.65
N THR A 904 -13.62 21.80 15.88
CA THR A 904 -14.81 21.60 16.72
C THR A 904 -15.37 22.92 17.27
N GLU A 905 -14.51 23.94 17.35
CA GLU A 905 -14.75 25.26 17.91
C GLU A 905 -15.54 26.16 16.95
N TYR A 906 -15.51 25.84 15.64
CA TYR A 906 -16.09 26.68 14.60
C TYR A 906 -17.61 26.55 14.56
N ASP A 907 -18.27 27.70 14.43
CA ASP A 907 -19.72 27.78 14.23
C ASP A 907 -20.11 27.48 12.77
N GLY A 908 -21.40 27.28 12.53
CA GLY A 908 -21.91 26.92 11.21
C GLY A 908 -21.63 27.96 10.10
N LYS A 909 -21.28 29.20 10.45
CA LYS A 909 -20.89 30.25 9.48
C LYS A 909 -19.39 30.19 9.18
N THR A 910 -18.55 30.03 10.21
CA THR A 910 -17.10 29.88 10.07
C THR A 910 -16.75 28.62 9.28
N LEU A 911 -17.50 27.54 9.47
CA LEU A 911 -17.41 26.33 8.65
C LEU A 911 -17.78 26.57 7.17
N ASP A 912 -18.77 27.40 6.86
CA ASP A 912 -19.09 27.75 5.45
C ASP A 912 -17.93 28.53 4.81
N HIS A 913 -17.32 29.48 5.54
CA HIS A 913 -16.14 30.20 5.07
C HIS A 913 -14.96 29.25 4.84
N LEU A 914 -14.65 28.36 5.79
CA LEU A 914 -13.59 27.36 5.63
C LEU A 914 -13.86 26.44 4.42
N TRP A 915 -15.10 25.99 4.25
CA TRP A 915 -15.51 25.21 3.09
C TRP A 915 -15.30 25.97 1.78
N ASP A 916 -15.70 27.24 1.70
CA ASP A 916 -15.48 28.07 0.52
C ASP A 916 -13.99 28.28 0.22
N ILE A 917 -13.11 28.25 1.21
CA ILE A 917 -11.64 28.32 1.03
C ILE A 917 -11.08 26.99 0.54
N VAL A 918 -11.51 25.85 1.11
CA VAL A 918 -11.00 24.53 0.72
C VAL A 918 -11.57 24.07 -0.64
N ALA A 919 -12.85 24.34 -0.92
CA ALA A 919 -13.52 23.90 -2.14
C ALA A 919 -13.06 24.61 -3.43
N ARG A 920 -12.46 25.81 -3.33
CA ARG A 920 -11.93 26.54 -4.51
C ARG A 920 -10.55 26.04 -4.96
N LEU A 921 -9.88 25.23 -4.14
CA LEU A 921 -8.54 24.71 -4.42
C LEU A 921 -8.61 23.47 -5.31
N PRO A 922 -7.56 23.18 -6.11
CA PRO A 922 -7.46 21.93 -6.84
C PRO A 922 -7.66 20.72 -5.91
N PRO A 923 -8.49 19.72 -6.28
CA PRO A 923 -8.72 18.55 -5.43
C PRO A 923 -7.44 17.82 -5.03
N GLY A 924 -6.39 17.87 -5.85
CA GLY A 924 -5.09 17.30 -5.53
C GLY A 924 -4.40 17.94 -4.32
N HIS A 925 -4.72 19.16 -3.92
CA HIS A 925 -4.10 19.77 -2.71
C HIS A 925 -4.74 19.26 -1.42
N ILE A 926 -5.97 18.76 -1.52
CA ILE A 926 -6.84 18.47 -0.37
C ILE A 926 -7.02 16.97 -0.19
N LEU A 927 -7.34 16.27 -1.28
CA LEU A 927 -7.74 14.85 -1.27
C LEU A 927 -6.56 13.87 -1.27
N GLN A 928 -5.31 14.34 -1.35
CA GLN A 928 -4.10 13.51 -1.28
C GLN A 928 -3.74 13.05 0.15
N GLU A 929 -4.60 13.34 1.13
CA GLU A 929 -4.43 13.03 2.56
C GLU A 929 -3.12 13.55 3.18
N ARG A 930 -2.49 14.57 2.59
CA ARG A 930 -1.36 15.30 3.22
C ARG A 930 -1.86 16.18 4.35
N ILE A 931 -3.03 16.80 4.19
CA ILE A 931 -3.81 17.35 5.29
C ILE A 931 -4.55 16.20 5.98
N LYS A 932 -4.30 16.01 7.27
CA LYS A 932 -4.95 15.01 8.14
C LYS A 932 -5.98 15.62 9.08
N SER A 933 -5.89 16.92 9.36
CA SER A 933 -6.86 17.67 10.18
C SER A 933 -6.72 19.18 9.93
N ILE A 934 -7.82 19.90 10.10
CA ILE A 934 -7.78 21.34 10.41
C ILE A 934 -8.29 21.50 11.85
N SER A 935 -7.55 22.19 12.70
CA SER A 935 -7.88 22.41 14.12
C SER A 935 -7.76 23.89 14.49
N ALA A 936 -8.46 24.31 15.54
CA ALA A 936 -8.41 25.68 16.06
C ALA A 936 -7.91 25.75 17.51
N PRO A 937 -6.64 25.41 17.78
CA PRO A 937 -6.06 25.56 19.11
C PRO A 937 -5.70 27.02 19.39
N ALA A 938 -5.68 27.42 20.66
CA ALA A 938 -4.98 28.62 21.08
C ALA A 938 -3.46 28.40 20.89
N LEU A 939 -2.85 29.13 19.95
CA LEU A 939 -1.43 29.05 19.67
C LEU A 939 -0.64 29.91 20.67
N LYS A 940 0.68 29.70 20.70
CA LYS A 940 1.61 30.47 21.53
C LYS A 940 2.45 31.38 20.66
N ASP A 941 3.09 32.35 21.30
CA ASP A 941 4.15 33.16 20.71
C ASP A 941 3.69 33.95 19.45
N GLU A 942 2.46 34.47 19.50
CA GLU A 942 1.85 35.37 18.50
C GLU A 942 1.61 34.74 17.10
N ALA A 943 1.79 33.42 16.95
CA ALA A 943 1.52 32.71 15.71
C ALA A 943 0.01 32.63 15.39
N THR A 944 -0.41 33.11 14.23
CA THR A 944 -1.82 33.05 13.77
C THR A 944 -2.20 31.72 13.14
N GLY A 945 -1.20 30.90 12.76
CA GLY A 945 -1.36 29.58 12.16
C GLY A 945 -0.08 28.76 12.27
N MET A 946 -0.18 27.45 12.03
CA MET A 946 0.96 26.53 11.97
C MET A 946 0.63 25.22 11.26
N TYR A 947 1.44 24.84 10.27
CA TYR A 947 1.42 23.53 9.63
C TYR A 947 2.35 22.55 10.36
N GLY A 948 1.79 21.50 10.94
CA GLY A 948 2.54 20.44 11.60
C GLY A 948 3.20 19.50 10.58
N GLU A 949 4.41 19.82 10.14
CA GLU A 949 5.22 19.01 9.22
C GLU A 949 5.23 17.52 9.60
N GLY A 950 5.01 16.62 8.62
CA GLY A 950 4.92 15.17 8.84
C GLY A 950 3.65 14.68 9.56
N SER A 951 2.99 15.51 10.39
CA SER A 951 1.68 15.19 10.99
C SER A 951 0.51 15.49 10.05
N GLY A 952 0.70 16.46 9.14
CA GLY A 952 -0.35 16.92 8.23
C GLY A 952 -1.46 17.75 8.91
N SER A 953 -1.26 18.24 10.13
CA SER A 953 -2.24 19.08 10.80
C SER A 953 -2.07 20.54 10.39
N VAL A 954 -3.16 21.18 9.97
CA VAL A 954 -3.26 22.64 9.84
C VAL A 954 -3.87 23.18 11.13
N MET A 955 -3.10 23.94 11.90
CA MET A 955 -3.56 24.64 13.09
C MET A 955 -3.79 26.10 12.74
N ILE A 956 -4.96 26.63 13.09
CA ILE A 956 -5.32 28.04 12.91
C ILE A 956 -5.59 28.58 14.31
N ASP A 957 -5.04 29.72 14.68
CA ASP A 957 -5.24 30.24 16.04
C ASP A 957 -6.73 30.49 16.35
N ASP A 958 -7.14 30.27 17.61
CA ASP A 958 -8.53 30.34 18.00
C ASP A 958 -9.10 31.77 18.09
N ASP A 959 -8.29 32.83 18.02
CA ASP A 959 -8.77 34.20 17.79
C ASP A 959 -8.94 34.53 16.29
N VAL A 960 -8.32 33.78 15.36
CA VAL A 960 -8.41 34.06 13.91
C VAL A 960 -9.76 33.61 13.33
N ARG A 961 -10.56 34.57 12.84
CA ARG A 961 -11.94 34.35 12.35
C ARG A 961 -12.27 35.12 11.06
N PRO A 962 -13.24 34.64 10.25
CA PRO A 962 -13.64 35.29 9.00
C PRO A 962 -14.02 36.76 9.17
N GLY A 963 -13.42 37.62 8.36
CA GLY A 963 -13.69 39.06 8.35
C GLY A 963 -12.83 39.92 9.28
N LEU A 964 -11.89 39.33 10.03
CA LEU A 964 -10.78 40.07 10.61
C LEU A 964 -9.89 40.65 9.50
N LYS A 965 -9.54 41.93 9.62
CA LYS A 965 -8.77 42.69 8.62
C LYS A 965 -7.44 43.24 9.14
N GLU A 966 -7.25 43.24 10.46
CA GLU A 966 -6.03 43.73 11.08
C GLU A 966 -4.98 42.63 10.99
N ASP A 967 -4.29 42.62 9.85
CA ASP A 967 -3.06 41.88 9.66
C ASP A 967 -1.89 42.75 10.12
N THR A 968 -1.32 42.40 11.27
CA THR A 968 -0.18 43.06 11.89
C THR A 968 1.18 42.60 11.32
N MET A 969 1.23 41.61 10.42
CA MET A 969 2.50 41.07 9.90
C MET A 969 3.17 41.99 8.88
N TYR A 970 2.44 42.90 8.23
CA TYR A 970 2.96 43.68 7.10
C TYR A 970 2.86 45.21 7.30
N PRO A 971 3.99 45.90 7.58
CA PRO A 971 4.08 47.34 7.48
C PRO A 971 3.99 47.80 6.01
N GLU A 972 3.16 48.83 5.75
CA GLU A 972 2.78 49.27 4.39
C GLU A 972 3.93 49.85 3.53
N ASP A 973 5.12 50.07 4.11
CA ASP A 973 6.19 50.87 3.52
C ASP A 973 7.33 50.04 2.87
N MET A 974 7.31 48.71 2.98
CA MET A 974 8.45 47.86 2.56
C MET A 974 8.47 47.43 1.08
N HIS A 975 7.40 47.62 0.30
CA HIS A 975 7.44 47.33 -1.15
C HIS A 975 8.01 48.49 -1.96
N GLY A 976 9.07 48.21 -2.72
CA GLY A 976 9.80 49.21 -3.52
C GLY A 976 8.98 49.88 -4.63
N TRP A 977 9.52 50.97 -5.18
CA TRP A 977 8.98 51.65 -6.35
C TRP A 977 9.69 51.18 -7.63
N TYR A 978 8.92 50.66 -8.58
CA TYR A 978 9.39 50.04 -9.83
C TYR A 978 9.29 51.00 -11.01
N THR A 979 10.31 51.09 -11.86
CA THR A 979 10.14 51.72 -13.19
C THR A 979 9.22 50.88 -14.09
N ALA A 980 8.68 51.48 -15.17
CA ALA A 980 7.91 50.75 -16.19
C ALA A 980 8.67 49.52 -16.74
N GLU A 981 9.98 49.66 -16.96
CA GLU A 981 10.82 48.57 -17.44
C GLU A 981 10.91 47.44 -16.41
N GLN A 982 11.08 47.75 -15.12
CA GLN A 982 11.07 46.75 -14.04
C GLN A 982 9.72 46.05 -13.90
N MET A 983 8.59 46.77 -14.00
CA MET A 983 7.26 46.16 -14.01
C MET A 983 7.10 45.15 -15.15
N LYS A 984 7.65 45.48 -16.32
CA LYS A 984 7.65 44.62 -17.50
C LYS A 984 8.59 43.43 -17.39
N THR A 985 9.81 43.61 -16.86
CA THR A 985 10.79 42.50 -16.73
C THR A 985 10.46 41.54 -15.60
N THR A 986 9.99 42.06 -14.45
CA THR A 986 9.77 41.26 -13.23
C THR A 986 8.38 40.61 -13.23
N TYR A 987 7.33 41.36 -13.59
CA TYR A 987 5.95 40.87 -13.56
C TYR A 987 5.38 40.50 -14.94
N GLY A 988 6.08 40.83 -16.03
CA GLY A 988 5.56 40.65 -17.38
C GLY A 988 4.46 41.64 -17.76
N TYR A 989 4.29 42.73 -17.00
CA TYR A 989 3.21 43.69 -17.23
C TYR A 989 3.62 44.71 -18.31
N ASP A 990 2.94 44.66 -19.45
CA ASP A 990 3.03 45.71 -20.46
C ASP A 990 2.25 46.98 -20.05
N ASP A 991 2.36 48.04 -20.85
CA ASP A 991 1.71 49.32 -20.57
C ASP A 991 0.17 49.19 -20.49
N ALA A 992 -0.43 48.26 -21.25
CA ALA A 992 -1.87 48.01 -21.22
C ALA A 992 -2.28 47.30 -19.92
N ARG A 993 -1.51 46.32 -19.45
CA ARG A 993 -1.75 45.66 -18.16
C ARG A 993 -1.49 46.59 -16.99
N MET A 994 -0.44 47.42 -17.03
CA MET A 994 -0.21 48.45 -16.02
C MET A 994 -1.38 49.44 -15.96
N ALA A 995 -1.87 49.93 -17.10
CA ALA A 995 -3.05 50.80 -17.14
C ALA A 995 -4.32 50.12 -16.57
N SER A 996 -4.55 48.83 -16.90
CA SER A 996 -5.64 48.03 -16.29
C SER A 996 -5.50 47.96 -14.77
N LEU A 997 -4.31 47.63 -14.27
CA LEU A 997 -4.05 47.52 -12.84
C LEU A 997 -4.17 48.86 -12.10
N GLN A 998 -3.85 49.98 -12.76
CA GLN A 998 -4.12 51.32 -12.22
C GLN A 998 -5.63 51.60 -12.12
N MET A 999 -6.42 51.24 -13.14
CA MET A 999 -7.89 51.36 -13.10
C MET A 999 -8.52 50.43 -12.04
N GLU A 1000 -7.90 49.28 -11.78
CA GLU A 1000 -8.27 48.34 -10.71
C GLU A 1000 -7.80 48.82 -9.30
N ASN A 1001 -7.09 49.94 -9.18
CA ASN A 1001 -6.38 50.39 -7.96
C ASN A 1001 -5.41 49.35 -7.36
N ARG A 1002 -4.86 48.47 -8.21
CA ARG A 1002 -3.90 47.42 -7.84
C ARG A 1002 -2.44 47.84 -8.00
N ILE A 1003 -2.17 48.92 -8.75
CA ILE A 1003 -0.90 49.65 -8.70
C ILE A 1003 -1.15 51.15 -8.61
N VAL A 1004 -0.36 51.85 -7.80
CA VAL A 1004 -0.28 53.32 -7.80
C VAL A 1004 0.99 53.77 -8.53
N SER A 1005 1.06 55.04 -8.93
CA SER A 1005 2.26 55.60 -9.57
C SER A 1005 2.68 56.94 -8.97
N LYS A 1006 3.99 57.21 -8.98
CA LYS A 1006 4.61 58.42 -8.43
C LYS A 1006 5.83 58.81 -9.27
N LEU A 1007 6.09 60.11 -9.38
CA LEU A 1007 7.30 60.61 -10.03
C LEU A 1007 8.47 60.57 -9.04
N ILE A 1008 9.52 59.82 -9.36
CA ILE A 1008 10.77 59.75 -8.57
C ILE A 1008 11.93 60.01 -9.53
N GLY A 1009 12.79 60.99 -9.23
CA GLY A 1009 13.92 61.35 -10.09
C GLY A 1009 13.53 61.75 -11.52
N GLY A 1010 12.31 62.27 -11.73
CA GLY A 1010 11.80 62.62 -13.06
C GLY A 1010 11.24 61.45 -13.89
N LYS A 1011 11.23 60.22 -13.37
CA LYS A 1011 10.62 59.05 -14.01
C LYS A 1011 9.37 58.58 -13.25
N VAL A 1012 8.36 58.14 -13.99
CA VAL A 1012 7.21 57.45 -13.39
C VAL A 1012 7.68 56.11 -12.84
N HIS A 1013 7.43 55.90 -11.56
CA HIS A 1013 7.55 54.61 -10.91
C HIS A 1013 6.15 54.15 -10.45
N TYR A 1014 5.99 52.85 -10.34
CA TYR A 1014 4.78 52.15 -9.90
C TYR A 1014 5.05 51.47 -8.57
N HIS A 1015 4.01 51.22 -7.79
CA HIS A 1015 4.07 50.45 -6.56
C HIS A 1015 2.81 49.58 -6.50
N LEU A 1016 2.98 48.30 -6.16
CA LEU A 1016 1.89 47.34 -6.07
C LEU A 1016 1.08 47.64 -4.80
N VAL A 1017 -0.22 47.86 -4.97
CA VAL A 1017 -1.12 48.05 -3.84
C VAL A 1017 -1.45 46.67 -3.28
N GLU A 1018 -0.86 46.36 -2.14
CA GLU A 1018 -1.12 45.12 -1.41
C GLU A 1018 -2.62 44.90 -1.25
N GLN A 1019 -3.12 43.79 -1.80
CA GLN A 1019 -4.50 43.38 -1.61
C GLN A 1019 -4.53 42.48 -0.37
N LYS A 1020 -4.68 43.08 0.81
CA LYS A 1020 -4.89 42.32 2.06
C LYS A 1020 -6.26 41.62 2.01
N PRO A 1021 -6.33 40.28 1.97
CA PRO A 1021 -7.58 39.54 2.13
C PRO A 1021 -8.09 39.67 3.58
N ASP A 1022 -9.15 38.94 3.95
CA ASP A 1022 -9.38 38.69 5.37
C ASP A 1022 -8.30 37.74 5.91
N LEU A 1023 -7.86 37.98 7.16
CA LEU A 1023 -6.76 37.26 7.80
C LEU A 1023 -7.00 35.74 7.84
N PHE A 1024 -8.26 35.33 8.00
CA PHE A 1024 -8.65 33.92 8.01
C PHE A 1024 -8.45 33.23 6.65
N LEU A 1025 -8.83 33.88 5.52
CA LEU A 1025 -8.50 33.39 4.18
C LEU A 1025 -6.99 33.26 3.97
N GLN A 1026 -6.22 34.23 4.47
CA GLN A 1026 -4.75 34.23 4.35
C GLN A 1026 -4.11 33.06 5.09
N VAL A 1027 -4.35 32.93 6.40
CA VAL A 1027 -3.79 31.86 7.23
C VAL A 1027 -4.16 30.48 6.67
N VAL A 1028 -5.44 30.24 6.34
CA VAL A 1028 -5.86 28.94 5.78
C VAL A 1028 -5.12 28.62 4.48
N LEU A 1029 -4.94 29.59 3.58
CA LEU A 1029 -4.19 29.39 2.33
C LEU A 1029 -2.69 29.20 2.59
N HIS A 1030 -2.12 29.89 3.56
CA HIS A 1030 -0.71 29.83 3.95
C HIS A 1030 -0.34 28.42 4.45
N GLU A 1031 -1.07 27.90 5.44
CA GLU A 1031 -0.80 26.56 6.00
C GLU A 1031 -1.03 25.44 4.99
N ILE A 1032 -2.05 25.58 4.11
CA ILE A 1032 -2.24 24.65 2.99
C ILE A 1032 -1.08 24.77 1.98
N GLY A 1033 -0.54 25.98 1.79
CA GLY A 1033 0.65 26.25 0.98
C GLY A 1033 1.88 25.45 1.43
N HIS A 1034 2.14 25.37 2.75
CA HIS A 1034 3.19 24.49 3.30
C HIS A 1034 2.94 23.00 2.99
N SER A 1035 1.69 22.53 3.14
CA SER A 1035 1.34 21.14 2.82
C SER A 1035 1.55 20.82 1.32
N VAL A 1036 1.31 21.81 0.44
CA VAL A 1036 1.57 21.69 -1.00
C VAL A 1036 3.07 21.74 -1.32
N ASP A 1037 3.87 22.59 -0.69
CA ASP A 1037 5.34 22.58 -0.86
C ASP A 1037 5.96 21.25 -0.38
N GLU A 1038 5.47 20.72 0.74
CA GLU A 1038 5.83 19.38 1.21
C GLU A 1038 5.47 18.28 0.20
N ALA A 1039 4.28 18.33 -0.39
CA ALA A 1039 3.87 17.39 -1.44
C ALA A 1039 4.72 17.51 -2.72
N LEU A 1040 5.32 18.69 -2.97
CA LEU A 1040 6.24 18.97 -4.08
C LEU A 1040 7.72 18.74 -3.72
N GLY A 1041 8.03 18.33 -2.49
CA GLY A 1041 9.38 17.97 -2.05
C GLY A 1041 10.24 19.11 -1.51
N LYS A 1042 9.66 20.27 -1.18
CA LYS A 1042 10.32 21.42 -0.51
C LYS A 1042 11.52 22.04 -1.24
N HIS A 1043 11.77 21.66 -2.49
CA HIS A 1043 12.86 22.19 -3.32
C HIS A 1043 12.33 22.69 -4.66
N THR A 1044 11.36 23.61 -4.62
CA THR A 1044 10.63 24.05 -5.81
C THR A 1044 11.35 25.19 -6.57
N PRO A 1045 11.32 25.21 -7.93
CA PRO A 1045 11.93 26.27 -8.75
C PRO A 1045 11.58 27.73 -8.39
N PRO A 1046 10.37 28.09 -7.94
CA PRO A 1046 10.09 29.46 -7.47
C PRO A 1046 11.04 29.95 -6.38
N VAL A 1047 11.43 29.04 -5.48
CA VAL A 1047 12.29 29.32 -4.33
C VAL A 1047 13.77 29.22 -4.73
N PHE A 1048 14.18 28.10 -5.33
CA PHE A 1048 15.60 27.80 -5.52
C PHE A 1048 16.17 28.23 -6.88
N ASP A 1049 15.36 28.29 -7.95
CA ASP A 1049 15.82 28.71 -9.28
C ASP A 1049 15.54 30.21 -9.54
N PHE A 1050 14.32 30.67 -9.25
CA PHE A 1050 13.89 32.04 -9.52
C PHE A 1050 14.31 33.00 -8.40
N ALA A 1051 13.99 32.66 -7.14
CA ALA A 1051 14.47 33.43 -5.99
C ALA A 1051 15.93 33.14 -5.62
N ARG A 1052 16.56 32.12 -6.22
CA ARG A 1052 17.97 31.73 -6.00
C ARG A 1052 18.31 31.54 -4.52
N TRP A 1053 17.36 31.02 -3.74
CA TRP A 1053 17.47 30.94 -2.29
C TRP A 1053 18.64 30.04 -1.87
N HIS A 1054 19.54 30.57 -1.06
CA HIS A 1054 20.55 29.80 -0.35
C HIS A 1054 20.35 29.96 1.16
N SER A 1055 20.41 28.85 1.90
CA SER A 1055 20.35 28.84 3.37
C SER A 1055 21.67 28.36 3.95
N TYR A 1056 22.08 28.96 5.08
CA TYR A 1056 23.37 28.70 5.72
C TYR A 1056 23.17 28.59 7.23
N SER A 1057 24.07 27.86 7.90
CA SER A 1057 24.11 27.74 9.35
C SER A 1057 25.39 28.35 9.92
N ASP A 1058 25.52 28.42 11.24
CA ASP A 1058 26.77 28.75 11.94
C ASP A 1058 28.01 28.00 11.38
N ALA A 1059 27.82 26.76 10.91
CA ALA A 1059 28.88 25.95 10.32
C ALA A 1059 29.26 26.38 8.90
N THR A 1060 28.31 26.91 8.11
CA THR A 1060 28.52 27.39 6.74
C THR A 1060 28.56 28.91 6.60
N PHE A 1061 28.55 29.66 7.71
CA PHE A 1061 28.66 31.13 7.75
C PHE A 1061 29.78 31.70 6.87
N ASP A 1062 30.94 31.03 6.77
CA ASP A 1062 32.04 31.47 5.93
C ASP A 1062 31.71 31.47 4.41
N GLN A 1063 30.73 30.66 3.98
CA GLN A 1063 30.22 30.67 2.61
C GLN A 1063 29.29 31.86 2.39
N TRP A 1064 28.39 32.13 3.34
CA TRP A 1064 27.51 33.31 3.36
C TRP A 1064 28.32 34.61 3.33
N ALA A 1065 29.31 34.73 4.22
CA ALA A 1065 30.23 35.87 4.24
C ALA A 1065 31.09 36.00 2.97
N ALA A 1066 31.39 34.88 2.28
CA ALA A 1066 32.08 34.91 0.99
C ALA A 1066 31.19 35.43 -0.14
N GLU A 1067 29.91 35.09 -0.17
CA GLU A 1067 28.95 35.64 -1.13
C GLU A 1067 28.71 37.15 -0.94
N MET A 1068 28.84 37.66 0.29
CA MET A 1068 28.86 39.12 0.56
C MET A 1068 30.13 39.82 0.01
N GLY A 1069 31.12 39.07 -0.48
CA GLY A 1069 32.31 39.57 -1.15
C GLY A 1069 33.49 39.91 -0.23
N GLY A 1070 34.71 39.64 -0.73
CA GLY A 1070 35.97 40.01 -0.09
C GLY A 1070 36.42 39.14 1.09
N TRP A 1071 35.65 38.11 1.48
CA TRP A 1071 36.00 37.22 2.59
C TRP A 1071 37.32 36.46 2.39
N ASP A 1072 37.78 36.30 1.15
CA ASP A 1072 39.11 35.80 0.77
C ASP A 1072 40.26 36.65 1.35
N LYS A 1073 40.00 37.93 1.65
CA LYS A 1073 41.00 38.92 2.09
C LYS A 1073 41.14 39.02 3.62
N VAL A 1074 40.36 38.23 4.37
CA VAL A 1074 40.34 38.21 5.84
C VAL A 1074 41.24 37.09 6.37
N SER A 1075 42.07 37.39 7.38
CA SER A 1075 42.97 36.39 7.97
C SER A 1075 42.19 35.27 8.68
N GLY A 1076 42.74 34.05 8.74
CA GLY A 1076 42.06 32.91 9.38
C GLY A 1076 41.70 33.11 10.85
N ALA A 1077 42.49 33.91 11.59
CA ALA A 1077 42.18 34.28 12.97
C ALA A 1077 41.02 35.30 13.03
N ASP A 1078 41.05 36.32 12.16
CA ASP A 1078 40.02 37.36 12.12
C ASP A 1078 38.67 36.81 11.62
N LYS A 1079 38.68 35.85 10.68
CA LYS A 1079 37.46 35.17 10.22
C LYS A 1079 36.68 34.55 11.38
N LYS A 1080 37.40 33.92 12.31
CA LYS A 1080 36.81 33.31 13.50
C LYS A 1080 36.16 34.38 14.39
N ALA A 1081 36.90 35.43 14.74
CA ALA A 1081 36.40 36.52 15.59
C ALA A 1081 35.21 37.27 14.96
N ILE A 1082 35.24 37.49 13.64
CA ILE A 1082 34.13 38.11 12.89
C ILE A 1082 32.90 37.18 12.86
N ARG A 1083 33.09 35.87 12.65
CA ARG A 1083 31.99 34.89 12.68
C ARG A 1083 31.33 34.85 14.07
N GLU A 1084 32.12 34.69 15.12
CA GLU A 1084 31.61 34.58 16.50
C GLU A 1084 30.76 35.81 16.87
N ILE A 1085 31.23 37.02 16.57
CA ILE A 1085 30.46 38.22 16.93
C ILE A 1085 29.19 38.45 16.09
N TRP A 1086 29.16 37.99 14.83
CA TRP A 1086 27.94 38.06 14.02
C TRP A 1086 26.87 37.09 14.51
N ILE A 1087 27.27 35.88 14.90
CA ILE A 1087 26.37 34.90 15.52
C ILE A 1087 25.81 35.46 16.85
N ASP A 1088 26.66 36.08 17.68
CA ASP A 1088 26.22 36.70 18.93
C ASP A 1088 25.33 37.93 18.71
N ALA A 1089 25.59 38.74 17.68
CA ALA A 1089 24.76 39.89 17.29
C ALA A 1089 23.34 39.47 16.89
N THR A 1090 23.22 38.43 16.06
CA THR A 1090 21.93 37.88 15.64
C THR A 1090 21.18 37.23 16.81
N ARG A 1091 21.88 36.44 17.65
CA ARG A 1091 21.34 35.89 18.91
C ARG A 1091 20.82 36.97 19.86
N GLY A 1092 21.55 38.07 19.97
CA GLY A 1092 21.19 39.21 20.81
C GLY A 1092 20.21 40.20 20.20
N LYS A 1093 19.74 39.98 18.95
CA LYS A 1093 18.95 40.93 18.14
C LYS A 1093 19.51 42.36 18.21
N THR A 1094 20.82 42.49 18.04
CA THR A 1094 21.56 43.76 18.19
C THR A 1094 22.62 43.93 17.10
N ALA A 1095 23.11 45.15 16.93
CA ALA A 1095 24.12 45.47 15.92
C ALA A 1095 25.54 45.13 16.44
N VAL A 1096 26.43 44.70 15.54
CA VAL A 1096 27.80 44.26 15.89
C VAL A 1096 28.62 45.38 16.55
N ASP A 1097 28.45 46.61 16.11
CA ASP A 1097 29.12 47.81 16.66
C ASP A 1097 28.79 48.09 18.14
N LYS A 1098 27.69 47.52 18.65
CA LYS A 1098 27.29 47.59 20.07
C LYS A 1098 27.88 46.48 20.93
N LEU A 1099 28.43 45.41 20.32
CA LEU A 1099 28.97 44.25 21.04
C LEU A 1099 30.51 44.22 21.12
N VAL A 1100 31.21 44.91 20.22
CA VAL A 1100 32.68 44.92 20.16
C VAL A 1100 33.28 46.32 20.05
N PRO A 1101 34.50 46.53 20.58
CA PRO A 1101 35.22 47.81 20.46
C PRO A 1101 35.68 48.11 19.02
N GLU A 1102 36.03 49.37 18.74
CA GLU A 1102 36.44 49.83 17.39
C GLU A 1102 37.66 49.10 16.79
N ASP A 1103 38.52 48.52 17.63
CA ASP A 1103 39.73 47.79 17.22
C ASP A 1103 39.48 46.31 16.91
N HIS A 1104 38.27 45.79 17.17
CA HIS A 1104 37.89 44.42 16.81
C HIS A 1104 37.93 44.20 15.28
N PRO A 1105 38.33 43.02 14.76
CA PRO A 1105 38.42 42.79 13.32
C PRO A 1105 37.11 43.03 12.54
N ALA A 1106 35.94 42.82 13.16
CA ALA A 1106 34.63 43.13 12.58
C ALA A 1106 34.40 44.64 12.35
N MET A 1107 35.14 45.50 13.05
CA MET A 1107 35.08 46.97 12.95
C MET A 1107 36.23 47.55 12.12
N SER A 1108 37.06 46.71 11.51
CA SER A 1108 38.28 47.12 10.78
C SER A 1108 38.00 48.00 9.55
N LYS A 1109 38.47 49.25 9.61
CA LYS A 1109 38.53 50.18 8.46
C LYS A 1109 39.40 49.64 7.30
N GLU A 1110 40.34 48.72 7.57
CA GLU A 1110 41.18 48.13 6.54
C GLU A 1110 40.42 47.04 5.77
N TYR A 1111 39.68 46.18 6.46
CA TYR A 1111 38.84 45.17 5.81
C TYR A 1111 37.67 45.80 5.04
N GLU A 1112 37.05 46.87 5.55
CA GLU A 1112 36.09 47.66 4.78
C GLU A 1112 36.71 48.20 3.47
N LYS A 1113 37.88 48.83 3.53
CA LYS A 1113 38.61 49.34 2.35
C LYS A 1113 39.02 48.23 1.36
N LYS A 1114 39.30 47.03 1.85
CA LYS A 1114 39.57 45.84 1.02
C LYS A 1114 38.30 45.29 0.34
N GLY A 1115 37.13 45.82 0.67
CA GLY A 1115 35.83 45.39 0.13
C GLY A 1115 35.29 44.13 0.78
N VAL A 1116 35.56 43.92 2.08
CA VAL A 1116 34.96 42.83 2.87
C VAL A 1116 33.52 43.23 3.23
N GLY A 1117 32.53 42.68 2.52
CA GLY A 1117 31.13 43.11 2.62
C GLY A 1117 30.57 43.01 4.03
N ILE A 1118 30.82 41.90 4.72
CA ILE A 1118 30.30 41.66 6.07
C ILE A 1118 30.88 42.61 7.15
N VAL A 1119 32.12 43.08 6.96
CA VAL A 1119 32.74 44.11 7.84
C VAL A 1119 32.15 45.50 7.57
N LYS A 1120 31.81 45.79 6.30
CA LYS A 1120 31.14 47.04 5.93
C LYS A 1120 29.78 47.17 6.65
N GLN A 1121 28.99 46.09 6.73
CA GLN A 1121 27.68 46.15 7.40
C GLN A 1121 27.78 46.24 8.93
N ALA A 1122 28.74 45.55 9.54
CA ALA A 1122 29.01 45.68 10.97
C ALA A 1122 29.33 47.15 11.33
N ARG A 1123 30.15 47.80 10.50
CA ARG A 1123 30.52 49.22 10.64
C ARG A 1123 29.40 50.21 10.27
N ALA A 1124 28.35 49.75 9.59
CA ALA A 1124 27.15 50.54 9.30
C ALA A 1124 26.12 50.51 10.45
N GLY A 1125 26.37 49.73 11.52
CA GLY A 1125 25.45 49.59 12.65
C GLY A 1125 24.16 48.84 12.32
N GLN A 1126 24.17 48.04 11.24
CA GLN A 1126 23.01 47.23 10.86
C GLN A 1126 22.88 46.01 11.78
N THR A 1127 21.72 45.88 12.41
CA THR A 1127 21.15 44.57 12.72
C THR A 1127 20.95 43.85 11.40
N MET A 1128 21.39 42.59 11.28
CA MET A 1128 20.91 41.72 10.19
C MET A 1128 19.80 40.86 10.78
N ALA A 1129 18.56 41.24 10.46
CA ALA A 1129 17.33 40.51 10.73
C ALA A 1129 16.56 40.36 9.41
N TYR A 1130 15.48 39.58 9.34
CA TYR A 1130 14.72 39.42 8.09
C TYR A 1130 14.06 40.74 7.61
N GLU A 1131 13.80 41.67 8.53
CA GLU A 1131 13.32 43.03 8.26
C GLU A 1131 14.43 43.93 7.71
N ASP A 1132 15.66 43.76 8.22
CA ASP A 1132 16.86 44.54 7.86
C ASP A 1132 17.62 43.91 6.70
N ARG A 1133 17.15 44.17 5.48
CA ARG A 1133 17.68 43.58 4.24
C ARG A 1133 19.01 44.21 3.81
N VAL A 1134 20.01 43.37 3.55
CA VAL A 1134 21.31 43.83 3.04
C VAL A 1134 21.49 43.45 1.56
N GLN A 1135 21.37 44.41 0.64
CA GLN A 1135 21.68 44.17 -0.77
C GLN A 1135 23.18 44.32 -1.07
N ILE A 1136 23.79 43.32 -1.70
CA ILE A 1136 25.14 43.38 -2.28
C ILE A 1136 25.08 42.77 -3.68
N GLY A 1137 25.27 43.61 -4.70
CA GLY A 1137 25.15 43.19 -6.10
C GLY A 1137 23.71 42.77 -6.46
N ASP A 1138 23.58 41.61 -7.08
CA ASP A 1138 22.31 40.97 -7.44
C ASP A 1138 21.73 40.07 -6.33
N ARG A 1139 22.34 40.02 -5.14
CA ARG A 1139 21.84 39.27 -3.98
C ARG A 1139 21.41 40.18 -2.83
N VAL A 1140 20.39 39.74 -2.10
CA VAL A 1140 19.95 40.29 -0.82
C VAL A 1140 20.18 39.25 0.27
N PHE A 1141 20.84 39.66 1.33
CA PHE A 1141 21.21 38.86 2.48
C PHE A 1141 20.30 39.22 3.66
N VAL A 1142 19.85 38.20 4.38
CA VAL A 1142 18.99 38.30 5.57
C VAL A 1142 19.45 37.28 6.61
N ALA A 1143 19.27 37.59 7.90
CA ALA A 1143 19.31 36.56 8.93
C ALA A 1143 17.88 36.11 9.24
N GLY A 1144 17.68 34.82 9.47
CA GLY A 1144 16.41 34.29 9.93
C GLY A 1144 16.09 34.76 11.36
N SER A 1145 14.85 34.54 11.77
CA SER A 1145 14.45 34.67 13.19
C SER A 1145 15.13 33.63 14.09
N TYR A 1146 15.40 32.45 13.54
CA TYR A 1146 16.20 31.41 14.18
C TYR A 1146 17.66 31.88 14.19
N PRO A 1147 18.27 32.01 15.38
CA PRO A 1147 19.53 32.73 15.55
C PRO A 1147 20.77 32.08 14.93
N ASP A 1148 20.61 30.90 14.34
CA ASP A 1148 21.62 30.08 13.67
C ASP A 1148 21.32 29.87 12.18
N VAL A 1149 20.24 30.45 11.65
CA VAL A 1149 19.84 30.36 10.23
C VAL A 1149 20.09 31.69 9.52
N TRP A 1150 20.84 31.62 8.43
CA TRP A 1150 21.16 32.76 7.56
C TRP A 1150 20.65 32.45 6.15
N SER A 1151 20.32 33.47 5.37
CA SER A 1151 19.84 33.26 3.99
C SER A 1151 20.32 34.35 3.03
N SER A 1152 20.27 34.03 1.74
CA SER A 1152 20.39 35.02 0.68
C SER A 1152 19.53 34.64 -0.53
N VAL A 1153 18.96 35.64 -1.18
CA VAL A 1153 18.05 35.52 -2.35
C VAL A 1153 18.48 36.48 -3.46
N SER A 1154 17.92 36.34 -4.66
CA SER A 1154 18.10 37.33 -5.73
C SER A 1154 17.45 38.67 -5.36
N ALA A 1155 18.05 39.78 -5.82
CA ALA A 1155 17.51 41.12 -5.59
C ALA A 1155 16.12 41.30 -6.22
N ASP A 1156 15.86 40.65 -7.38
CA ASP A 1156 14.54 40.65 -8.01
C ASP A 1156 13.49 39.94 -7.15
N ALA A 1157 13.82 38.81 -6.50
CA ALA A 1157 12.89 38.11 -5.62
C ALA A 1157 12.72 38.81 -4.26
N ALA A 1158 13.77 39.41 -3.70
CA ALA A 1158 13.64 40.26 -2.51
C ALA A 1158 12.76 41.48 -2.78
N LEU A 1159 12.86 42.07 -3.98
CA LEU A 1159 12.03 43.19 -4.39
C LEU A 1159 10.57 42.75 -4.63
N SER A 1160 10.36 41.63 -5.33
CA SER A 1160 9.04 41.14 -5.76
C SER A 1160 8.39 40.08 -4.86
N ALA A 1161 8.96 39.85 -3.68
CA ALA A 1161 8.43 39.00 -2.63
C ALA A 1161 6.95 39.33 -2.34
N PRO A 1162 6.05 38.32 -2.22
CA PRO A 1162 4.65 38.57 -1.91
C PRO A 1162 4.44 39.35 -0.60
N SER A 1163 5.33 39.16 0.37
CA SER A 1163 5.32 39.88 1.64
C SER A 1163 6.74 40.00 2.23
N VAL A 1164 6.88 40.71 3.35
CA VAL A 1164 8.16 40.75 4.11
C VAL A 1164 8.43 39.41 4.78
N TYR A 1165 7.39 38.81 5.36
CA TYR A 1165 7.43 37.50 6.01
C TYR A 1165 7.84 36.40 5.03
N SER A 1166 7.49 36.49 3.76
CA SER A 1166 7.92 35.52 2.74
C SER A 1166 9.44 35.42 2.57
N LEU A 1167 10.23 36.36 3.09
CA LEU A 1167 11.71 36.31 3.10
C LEU A 1167 12.31 35.73 4.40
N TYR A 1168 11.46 35.27 5.32
CA TYR A 1168 11.84 34.64 6.59
C TYR A 1168 12.47 33.25 6.39
N ALA A 1169 11.87 32.40 5.56
CA ALA A 1169 12.39 31.08 5.20
C ALA A 1169 11.92 30.62 3.80
N PRO A 1170 12.58 29.63 3.18
CA PRO A 1170 12.22 29.09 1.86
C PRO A 1170 10.75 28.63 1.76
N ALA A 1171 10.24 28.03 2.84
CA ALA A 1171 8.86 27.53 2.92
C ALA A 1171 7.84 28.68 3.00
N GLU A 1172 8.14 29.75 3.74
CA GLU A 1172 7.30 30.97 3.77
C GLU A 1172 7.20 31.61 2.39
N TYR A 1173 8.30 31.65 1.63
CA TYR A 1173 8.29 32.18 0.27
C TYR A 1173 7.31 31.43 -0.63
N PHE A 1174 7.24 30.10 -0.50
CA PHE A 1174 6.28 29.30 -1.23
C PHE A 1174 4.84 29.49 -0.72
N ALA A 1175 4.62 29.42 0.59
CA ALA A 1175 3.29 29.56 1.21
C ALA A 1175 2.66 30.93 0.89
N GLU A 1176 3.41 32.01 1.03
CA GLU A 1176 2.96 33.36 0.68
C GLU A 1176 2.74 33.53 -0.83
N SER A 1177 3.56 32.88 -1.66
CA SER A 1177 3.31 32.84 -3.11
C SER A 1177 2.03 32.09 -3.45
N TYR A 1178 1.69 31.04 -2.68
CA TYR A 1178 0.46 30.27 -2.80
C TYR A 1178 -0.77 31.09 -2.35
N VAL A 1179 -0.67 31.85 -1.25
CA VAL A 1179 -1.68 32.84 -0.84
C VAL A 1179 -1.94 33.84 -1.97
N GLU A 1180 -0.90 34.50 -2.50
CA GLU A 1180 -1.04 35.47 -3.59
C GLU A 1180 -1.65 34.83 -4.85
N TYR A 1181 -1.35 33.56 -5.13
CA TYR A 1181 -1.92 32.84 -6.27
C TYR A 1181 -3.43 32.63 -6.15
N TYR A 1182 -3.93 32.24 -4.96
CA TYR A 1182 -5.31 31.82 -4.74
C TYR A 1182 -6.23 32.85 -4.08
N LYS A 1183 -5.72 33.89 -3.40
CA LYS A 1183 -6.57 34.87 -2.67
C LYS A 1183 -7.59 35.60 -3.55
N GLY A 1184 -7.25 35.81 -4.83
CA GLY A 1184 -8.14 36.42 -5.82
C GLY A 1184 -9.21 35.50 -6.42
N LEU A 1185 -9.13 34.18 -6.16
CA LEU A 1185 -10.05 33.17 -6.67
C LEU A 1185 -11.25 33.02 -5.72
N ASP A 1186 -12.47 33.00 -6.27
CA ASP A 1186 -13.73 32.77 -5.54
C ASP A 1186 -14.49 31.51 -6.05
N GLY A 1187 -13.84 30.71 -6.90
CA GLY A 1187 -14.43 29.53 -7.55
C GLY A 1187 -15.29 29.82 -8.78
N THR A 1188 -15.68 31.06 -9.04
CA THR A 1188 -16.44 31.42 -10.26
C THR A 1188 -15.53 31.42 -11.50
N PRO A 1189 -16.08 31.20 -12.72
CA PRO A 1189 -15.32 31.35 -13.96
C PRO A 1189 -14.69 32.74 -14.15
N GLY A 1190 -15.32 33.79 -13.59
CA GLY A 1190 -14.83 35.17 -13.68
C GLY A 1190 -13.60 35.46 -12.82
N SER A 1191 -13.41 34.75 -11.70
CA SER A 1191 -12.24 34.94 -10.84
C SER A 1191 -11.01 34.14 -11.27
N GLN A 1192 -11.13 33.21 -12.22
CA GLN A 1192 -9.98 32.51 -12.81
C GLN A 1192 -8.96 33.49 -13.41
N ALA A 1193 -9.41 34.61 -13.99
CA ALA A 1193 -8.55 35.68 -14.52
C ALA A 1193 -7.78 36.47 -13.43
N LYS A 1194 -8.12 36.28 -12.14
CA LYS A 1194 -7.45 36.89 -10.99
C LYS A 1194 -6.37 35.99 -10.35
N LYS A 1195 -6.29 34.70 -10.74
CA LYS A 1195 -5.26 33.78 -10.26
C LYS A 1195 -3.86 34.34 -10.51
N GLY A 1196 -2.95 34.09 -9.58
CA GLY A 1196 -1.58 34.58 -9.64
C GLY A 1196 -1.38 36.03 -9.19
N GLY A 1197 -2.46 36.76 -8.87
CA GLY A 1197 -2.39 38.00 -8.11
C GLY A 1197 -1.36 39.02 -8.62
N ALA A 1198 -0.39 39.35 -7.76
CA ALA A 1198 0.78 40.18 -7.98
C ALA A 1198 2.10 39.38 -8.07
N LEU A 1199 2.05 38.06 -8.34
CA LEU A 1199 3.26 37.24 -8.47
C LEU A 1199 4.12 37.65 -9.67
N PRO A 1200 5.46 37.48 -9.59
CA PRO A 1200 6.35 37.57 -10.74
C PRO A 1200 5.92 36.65 -11.88
N GLY A 1201 6.12 37.10 -13.12
CA GLY A 1201 5.69 36.38 -14.33
C GLY A 1201 6.14 34.91 -14.37
N PRO A 1202 7.45 34.61 -14.15
CA PRO A 1202 7.96 33.24 -14.10
C PRO A 1202 7.38 32.40 -12.96
N VAL A 1203 7.21 32.98 -11.76
CA VAL A 1203 6.60 32.29 -10.61
C VAL A 1203 5.16 31.91 -10.93
N LYS A 1204 4.36 32.86 -11.45
CA LYS A 1204 2.98 32.58 -11.87
C LYS A 1204 2.92 31.50 -12.95
N GLN A 1205 3.73 31.59 -14.00
CA GLN A 1205 3.75 30.60 -15.09
C GLN A 1205 4.11 29.21 -14.57
N TRP A 1206 5.02 29.12 -13.61
CA TRP A 1206 5.32 27.87 -12.93
C TRP A 1206 4.10 27.38 -12.13
N PHE A 1207 3.49 28.20 -11.27
CA PHE A 1207 2.27 27.82 -10.55
C PHE A 1207 1.12 27.37 -11.49
N ASP A 1208 0.91 28.06 -12.62
CA ASP A 1208 -0.07 27.69 -13.67
C ASP A 1208 0.23 26.32 -14.31
N ALA A 1209 1.49 25.91 -14.38
CA ALA A 1209 1.93 24.64 -14.95
C ALA A 1209 1.95 23.50 -13.94
N ASN A 1210 2.23 23.83 -12.67
CA ASN A 1210 2.82 22.92 -11.69
C ASN A 1210 2.12 22.89 -10.33
N VAL A 1211 1.32 23.90 -9.99
CA VAL A 1211 0.54 23.98 -8.75
C VAL A 1211 -0.96 23.87 -9.07
N ASP A 1212 -1.50 24.79 -9.87
CA ASP A 1212 -2.92 24.76 -10.27
C ASP A 1212 -3.29 23.51 -11.10
N LYS A 1213 -2.28 22.88 -11.71
CA LYS A 1213 -2.39 21.61 -12.44
C LYS A 1213 -1.91 20.40 -11.63
N ILE A 1214 -1.80 20.48 -10.29
CA ILE A 1214 -1.67 19.31 -9.42
C ILE A 1214 -3.01 18.55 -9.42
N LYS A 1215 -3.24 17.84 -10.52
CA LYS A 1215 -3.77 16.49 -10.49
C LYS A 1215 -2.53 15.61 -10.49
N TYR A 1216 -2.33 14.84 -9.43
CA TYR A 1216 -1.06 14.16 -9.16
C TYR A 1216 -0.42 13.57 -10.43
N ASP A 1217 0.74 14.12 -10.80
CA ASP A 1217 1.61 13.67 -11.90
C ASP A 1217 3.06 14.13 -11.63
N PRO A 1218 3.75 13.49 -10.67
CA PRO A 1218 5.11 13.86 -10.26
C PRO A 1218 6.18 13.67 -11.35
N ALA A 1219 5.84 13.06 -12.50
CA ALA A 1219 6.73 13.00 -13.66
C ALA A 1219 6.96 14.38 -14.33
N ARG A 1220 6.23 15.43 -13.93
CA ARG A 1220 6.27 16.76 -14.57
C ARG A 1220 7.48 17.63 -14.24
N PHE A 1221 8.33 17.22 -13.31
CA PHE A 1221 9.41 18.06 -12.78
C PHE A 1221 10.80 17.54 -13.12
N LYS A 1222 11.26 17.86 -14.33
CA LYS A 1222 12.69 17.77 -14.69
C LYS A 1222 13.33 19.15 -14.59
N GLY A 1223 14.05 19.40 -13.50
CA GLY A 1223 14.90 20.59 -13.35
C GLY A 1223 16.10 20.52 -14.30
N GLY A 1224 16.32 21.57 -15.09
CA GLY A 1224 17.41 21.63 -16.05
C GLY A 1224 18.74 22.03 -15.41
N ALA A 1225 19.83 21.36 -15.79
CA ALA A 1225 21.17 21.89 -15.55
C ALA A 1225 21.50 22.96 -16.60
N SER A 1226 21.91 24.14 -16.14
CA SER A 1226 22.41 25.21 -16.99
C SER A 1226 23.83 24.89 -17.49
N ASP A 1227 23.98 24.59 -18.77
CA ASP A 1227 25.30 24.44 -19.40
C ASP A 1227 25.72 25.77 -20.05
N HIS A 1228 26.80 26.38 -19.58
CA HIS A 1228 27.36 27.62 -20.13
C HIS A 1228 28.53 27.30 -21.07
N GLY A 1229 28.35 27.49 -22.39
CA GLY A 1229 29.43 27.27 -23.36
C GLY A 1229 29.19 27.82 -24.78
N SER A 1230 29.73 29.02 -25.06
CA SER A 1230 30.12 29.60 -26.37
C SER A 1230 29.10 29.84 -27.51
N ASP A 1231 28.91 31.14 -27.81
CA ASP A 1231 28.80 31.82 -29.12
C ASP A 1231 28.26 31.11 -30.38
N GLN A 1232 27.08 31.53 -30.87
CA GLN A 1232 26.93 32.43 -32.05
C GLN A 1232 25.45 32.79 -32.33
N PRO A 1233 25.14 33.91 -33.03
CA PRO A 1233 23.79 34.47 -33.07
C PRO A 1233 22.88 33.87 -34.17
N ALA A 1234 21.63 33.57 -33.79
CA ALA A 1234 20.59 33.15 -34.74
C ALA A 1234 20.01 34.33 -35.55
N LYS A 1235 19.81 34.12 -36.86
CA LYS A 1235 19.15 35.10 -37.75
C LYS A 1235 17.64 35.10 -37.55
N VAL A 1236 17.05 36.30 -37.63
CA VAL A 1236 15.60 36.53 -37.62
C VAL A 1236 14.99 36.29 -39.01
N ALA A 1237 13.96 35.46 -39.05
CA ALA A 1237 12.82 35.51 -39.99
C ALA A 1237 11.67 34.72 -39.33
N GLY A 1238 10.40 35.13 -39.31
CA GLY A 1238 9.76 36.28 -39.94
C GLY A 1238 8.56 35.82 -40.76
N ASN A 1239 7.35 35.93 -40.20
CA ASN A 1239 6.02 35.81 -40.85
C ASN A 1239 5.72 34.51 -41.65
N ASP A 1240 4.53 33.90 -41.63
CA ASP A 1240 3.21 34.53 -41.74
C ASP A 1240 2.08 33.62 -41.21
N SER A 1241 0.95 34.26 -40.87
CA SER A 1241 -0.32 33.62 -40.58
C SER A 1241 -1.03 33.10 -41.84
N LYS A 1242 -1.81 32.00 -41.74
CA LYS A 1242 -3.10 31.90 -42.47
C LYS A 1242 -4.08 30.88 -41.89
N GLN A 1243 -5.36 31.24 -41.99
CA GLN A 1243 -6.53 30.45 -41.60
C GLN A 1243 -6.84 29.35 -42.64
N ALA A 1244 -7.47 28.26 -42.19
CA ALA A 1244 -8.61 27.65 -42.88
C ALA A 1244 -9.42 26.77 -41.91
N ALA A 1245 -10.74 26.78 -42.05
CA ALA A 1245 -11.67 25.87 -41.37
C ALA A 1245 -12.17 24.78 -42.33
N THR A 1246 -13.09 23.92 -41.87
CA THR A 1246 -13.65 22.71 -42.54
C THR A 1246 -12.62 21.59 -42.76
N THR A 1247 -12.90 20.34 -42.38
CA THR A 1247 -14.21 19.66 -42.20
C THR A 1247 -14.27 18.92 -40.87
#